data_AF-A0A949K215-F1
#
_entry.id   AF-A0A949K215-F1
#
_cell.length_a   1.000
_cell.length_b   1.000
_cell.length_c   1.000
_cell.angle_alpha   90.00
_cell.angle_beta   90.00
_cell.angle_gamma   90.00
#
_symmetry.space_group_name_H-M   'P 1'
#
loop_
_entity.id
_entity.type
_entity.pdbx_description
1 polymer ?
#
loop_
_entity_poly.entity_id
_entity_poly.type
_entity_poly.pdbx_seq_one_letter_code
_entity_poly.pdbx_strand_id
1 'polypeptide(L)'
;MRKLLSYFWKIAICMCFVLLIQMPVYADEVIDEDQIDPQDLLNIEFDHYENESNPHPYSNLPFTKIDNIVIFVRFQDSSEYVNSTTAGYADMTYNSDETSLKNYLKRITYNELTITTSFYPNTAGSYSSVKVSHNSTYYKRQYVDSSTGLVTDGYTNEAERYSREVELITEIMTIVKPQLENSGLNLDYDNDGSIDGISFLFPTYAAGSLDHIEHNDLLWPHKITMSPGEIPVEVNGKYVCTYNVLNKGSMSTGIMGSNLRLSRVIVHEFMHTLGLPDLYRYYDMDAKPLGPWDIMDGGATYPANLTAYYQREYLGYGSKLKIYKETTENITLQAAEYLDPNENYAIIVESDRNPKERFVIENRQIEDGNQDTQKCSGLLVYRIMNDPNGPYDSEGNKSGSDFIFAFRPNESNVNVGDGDIGYAPVSPTNEKGFTTLGKTLGTENQGYDNKTIYYKDGSNSGIIIDNIRINTNNSITFDLSMPESLKGEGTQNNPYEIYTPNDLRMVTAGTANTYYQLMKDLDLSSVNFTTLDHFAGVLEGNGRIIKNLSVTGAFGAGLIDRVEAGAAIRNLNFENPIIHAENGYAGIFSDVSGLLQNIAVYGGNISSKSRAGGLAGILNEGKIIDSYTSATVTANHAGGLISYLNGGEIDSCFVQGAVNGSGQNPVTGAIFSYWVESLKSKVYNTYWDMLKTGQSANGKIFGNNKPSTLAGSYGLQIKTDTKFNVGDIGYPSLICSDHGVVPSGSWSVEDPKVLKCNTSTGVFTCLAAGTSLITYKFDIAGRMCQLNQNIIIESIPVSAIKLNNNKITLTKIGESYKLIASIQPSDATDKTVIWKSSAPATVSVSSSGTITAKGKGKALITATTRDGNKVAECDVLVEVPSPPVTPPVKYTPVEQFVIRLYQKIMDRNFDADGLSYWTNRLLNQQNTAAQVVERFMASDEFKQKNLTNKEYIEILYDVCLNRKYDSDGLVYWNKFLENGASRNYVLNGFIRSPEFAGICKNYGIERGTITLTEPRDQSINLTMFVSRLYREGLGRKIDVEGLNYHINEILSKRVSPVQTARNFILSQEFVNKQLSDDDYIKVLYRTYMGRDFDQDGLDYHKKRLHSGISRETLLINFSDSPEFKQIMSQFNL
;
A
#
# COMPACT_ATOMS: atom_id res chain seq x y z
N MET A 1 -35.70 51.12 -20.10
CA MET A 1 -35.69 50.17 -18.96
C MET A 1 -34.46 49.26 -18.88
N ARG A 2 -33.71 48.96 -19.96
CA ARG A 2 -32.41 48.26 -19.86
C ARG A 2 -31.17 49.14 -19.52
N LYS A 3 -31.34 50.46 -19.37
CA LYS A 3 -30.28 51.38 -18.87
C LYS A 3 -30.46 51.84 -17.41
N LEU A 4 -31.46 51.30 -16.70
CA LEU A 4 -31.70 51.57 -15.27
C LEU A 4 -31.27 50.40 -14.36
N LEU A 5 -30.91 49.24 -14.91
CA LEU A 5 -30.44 48.08 -14.13
C LEU A 5 -28.91 47.99 -13.97
N SER A 6 -28.10 48.70 -14.77
CA SER A 6 -26.63 48.69 -14.59
C SER A 6 -26.14 49.69 -13.53
N TYR A 7 -27.02 50.56 -13.03
CA TYR A 7 -26.68 51.56 -12.01
C TYR A 7 -26.95 51.08 -10.58
N PHE A 8 -27.72 49.99 -10.40
CA PHE A 8 -28.02 49.40 -9.08
C PHE A 8 -27.02 48.31 -8.64
N TRP A 9 -26.16 47.82 -9.54
CA TRP A 9 -25.14 46.81 -9.19
C TRP A 9 -23.82 47.41 -8.67
N LYS A 10 -23.53 48.68 -8.95
CA LYS A 10 -22.30 49.35 -8.48
C LYS A 10 -22.42 50.04 -7.11
N ILE A 11 -23.61 50.06 -6.49
CA ILE A 11 -23.85 50.72 -5.19
C ILE A 11 -24.06 49.70 -4.05
N ALA A 12 -24.21 48.40 -4.33
CA ALA A 12 -24.47 47.38 -3.31
C ALA A 12 -23.22 46.72 -2.70
N ILE A 13 -22.00 46.99 -3.21
CA ILE A 13 -20.75 46.37 -2.70
C ILE A 13 -19.92 47.33 -1.82
N CYS A 14 -20.26 48.63 -1.76
CA CYS A 14 -19.55 49.61 -0.93
C CYS A 14 -20.15 49.88 0.45
N MET A 15 -21.09 49.08 0.97
CA MET A 15 -21.77 49.41 2.23
C MET A 15 -22.12 48.23 3.15
N CYS A 16 -21.17 47.33 3.40
CA CYS A 16 -21.15 46.54 4.64
C CYS A 16 -19.69 46.35 5.07
N PHE A 17 -19.22 47.19 5.99
CA PHE A 17 -18.40 46.84 7.18
C PHE A 17 -17.63 48.07 7.70
N VAL A 18 -18.33 48.98 8.40
CA VAL A 18 -17.74 49.84 9.46
C VAL A 18 -18.79 50.04 10.55
N LEU A 19 -18.35 49.93 11.82
CA LEU A 19 -18.97 50.16 13.16
C LEU A 19 -18.84 48.85 14.00
N LEU A 20 -18.18 48.76 15.17
CA LEU A 20 -17.68 49.74 16.16
C LEU A 20 -16.68 49.05 17.13
N ILE A 21 -15.48 49.62 17.23
CA ILE A 21 -14.67 49.99 18.42
C ILE A 21 -14.76 49.16 19.72
N GLN A 22 -13.60 48.69 20.21
CA GLN A 22 -13.11 48.91 21.58
C GLN A 22 -11.57 48.69 21.68
N MET A 23 -10.83 49.74 22.10
CA MET A 23 -9.43 49.66 22.58
C MET A 23 -9.40 49.30 24.08
N PRO A 24 -8.28 48.79 24.64
CA PRO A 24 -7.32 49.69 25.32
C PRO A 24 -5.81 49.35 25.19
N VAL A 25 -5.04 50.45 25.07
CA VAL A 25 -3.68 50.87 25.51
C VAL A 25 -2.65 49.91 26.18
N TYR A 26 -1.36 50.22 25.87
CA TYR A 26 -0.04 49.86 26.45
C TYR A 26 0.50 48.45 26.12
N ALA A 27 1.77 48.22 25.77
CA ALA A 27 3.04 48.86 26.15
C ALA A 27 4.12 48.60 25.08
N ASP A 28 5.23 49.32 25.19
CA ASP A 28 6.48 49.13 24.44
C ASP A 28 6.89 47.65 24.35
N GLU A 29 7.12 47.15 23.14
CA GLU A 29 8.01 46.02 22.91
C GLU A 29 8.81 46.27 21.63
N VAL A 30 10.12 46.21 21.81
CA VAL A 30 11.15 46.18 20.78
C VAL A 30 10.77 45.11 19.75
N ILE A 31 10.62 45.49 18.48
CA ILE A 31 10.51 44.52 17.40
C ILE A 31 11.87 43.84 17.29
N ASP A 32 11.89 42.56 17.66
CA ASP A 32 12.99 41.64 17.46
C ASP A 32 13.16 41.43 15.95
N GLU A 33 14.38 41.59 15.43
CA GLU A 33 14.72 41.55 13.99
C GLU A 33 14.61 40.13 13.37
N ASP A 34 14.08 39.14 14.09
CA ASP A 34 14.06 37.72 13.70
C ASP A 34 12.69 37.19 13.20
N GLN A 35 11.81 38.05 12.70
CA GLN A 35 10.52 37.64 12.12
C GLN A 35 10.21 38.39 10.81
N ILE A 36 11.04 38.18 9.79
CA ILE A 36 10.58 38.25 8.39
C ILE A 36 10.43 36.79 7.94
N ASP A 37 9.21 36.39 7.58
CA ASP A 37 8.95 35.08 7.00
C ASP A 37 9.79 34.93 5.72
N PRO A 38 10.64 33.90 5.58
CA PRO A 38 11.38 33.65 4.35
C PRO A 38 10.49 33.54 3.11
N GLN A 39 9.20 33.19 3.25
CA GLN A 39 8.24 33.17 2.14
C GLN A 39 7.90 34.56 1.58
N ASP A 40 7.91 35.62 2.40
CA ASP A 40 7.58 36.97 1.95
C ASP A 40 8.70 37.61 1.12
N LEU A 41 9.94 37.14 1.27
CA LEU A 41 11.08 37.50 0.40
C LEU A 41 11.09 36.70 -0.92
N LEU A 42 10.30 35.63 -1.02
CA LEU A 42 10.26 34.68 -2.14
C LEU A 42 9.09 34.91 -3.11
N ASN A 43 8.01 35.53 -2.65
CA ASN A 43 6.92 36.05 -3.49
C ASN A 43 7.34 37.23 -4.40
N ILE A 44 8.57 37.68 -4.26
CA ILE A 44 9.08 38.90 -4.87
C ILE A 44 9.86 38.62 -6.16
N GLU A 45 10.51 37.46 -6.25
CA GLU A 45 11.05 36.97 -7.53
C GLU A 45 9.93 36.61 -8.52
N PHE A 46 8.72 36.41 -7.99
CA PHE A 46 7.47 36.15 -8.71
C PHE A 46 7.09 37.33 -9.63
N ASP A 47 7.34 38.58 -9.21
CA ASP A 47 7.03 39.78 -10.00
C ASP A 47 8.07 40.08 -11.10
N HIS A 48 9.26 39.46 -11.06
CA HIS A 48 10.36 39.75 -11.99
C HIS A 48 10.33 38.96 -13.29
N TYR A 49 9.52 37.88 -13.33
CA TYR A 49 9.38 37.02 -14.50
C TYR A 49 7.95 36.88 -15.01
N GLU A 50 6.92 36.98 -14.17
CA GLU A 50 5.53 36.79 -14.57
C GLU A 50 4.56 37.64 -13.77
N ASN A 51 4.42 38.93 -14.14
CA ASN A 51 3.18 39.60 -13.79
C ASN A 51 2.06 38.98 -14.66
N GLU A 52 1.24 38.10 -14.09
CA GLU A 52 0.10 37.42 -14.76
C GLU A 52 -0.87 38.39 -15.47
N SER A 53 -0.81 39.68 -15.11
CA SER A 53 -1.59 40.77 -15.70
C SER A 53 -0.97 41.36 -16.97
N ASN A 54 0.28 41.04 -17.29
CA ASN A 54 1.06 41.69 -18.34
C ASN A 54 1.39 40.65 -19.44
N PRO A 55 1.00 40.90 -20.70
CA PRO A 55 1.39 40.00 -21.79
C PRO A 55 2.92 39.90 -21.83
N HIS A 56 3.44 38.68 -21.84
CA HIS A 56 4.86 38.41 -22.05
C HIS A 56 5.37 39.28 -23.20
N PRO A 57 6.46 40.07 -23.03
CA PRO A 57 6.93 40.98 -24.08
C PRO A 57 7.22 40.25 -25.41
N TYR A 58 7.54 38.95 -25.36
CA TYR A 58 7.89 38.16 -26.54
C TYR A 58 6.80 37.18 -27.00
N SER A 59 5.53 37.57 -26.87
CA SER A 59 4.37 36.78 -27.32
C SER A 59 4.36 36.37 -28.82
N ASN A 60 5.38 36.77 -29.59
CA ASN A 60 5.54 36.52 -31.03
C ASN A 60 6.86 35.79 -31.40
N LEU A 61 7.30 34.80 -30.61
CA LEU A 61 8.34 33.85 -31.08
C LEU A 61 7.89 33.13 -32.37
N PRO A 62 8.82 32.75 -33.27
CA PRO A 62 10.28 32.89 -33.17
C PRO A 62 10.83 34.21 -33.73
N PHE A 63 11.84 34.79 -33.07
CA PHE A 63 12.64 35.90 -33.59
C PHE A 63 13.49 35.45 -34.78
N THR A 64 13.58 36.29 -35.82
CA THR A 64 14.49 36.06 -36.95
C THR A 64 15.79 36.86 -36.84
N LYS A 65 15.77 37.97 -36.09
CA LYS A 65 16.92 38.85 -35.94
C LYS A 65 16.85 39.65 -34.63
N ILE A 66 18.00 39.83 -33.97
CA ILE A 66 18.16 40.72 -32.80
C ILE A 66 19.46 41.52 -32.99
N ASP A 67 19.39 42.85 -32.87
CA ASP A 67 20.58 43.71 -32.78
C ASP A 67 20.86 43.97 -31.29
N ASN A 68 21.65 43.08 -30.67
CA ASN A 68 21.88 43.08 -29.22
C ASN A 68 22.85 44.19 -28.78
N ILE A 69 22.59 44.76 -27.60
CA ILE A 69 23.38 45.85 -27.03
C ILE A 69 24.03 45.41 -25.73
N VAL A 70 25.32 45.67 -25.56
CA VAL A 70 26.01 45.53 -24.27
C VAL A 70 26.54 46.89 -23.84
N ILE A 71 26.14 47.33 -22.65
CA ILE A 71 26.61 48.58 -22.05
C ILE A 71 27.60 48.25 -20.93
N PHE A 72 28.84 48.73 -21.06
CA PHE A 72 29.83 48.64 -20.00
C PHE A 72 29.60 49.72 -18.95
N VAL A 73 29.52 49.32 -17.69
CA VAL A 73 29.24 50.21 -16.55
C VAL A 73 30.36 50.11 -15.53
N ARG A 74 30.70 51.22 -14.86
CA ARG A 74 31.55 51.26 -13.68
C ARG A 74 30.93 52.14 -12.60
N PHE A 75 31.12 51.76 -11.34
CA PHE A 75 30.68 52.54 -10.19
C PHE A 75 31.58 53.74 -9.91
N GLN A 76 31.13 54.65 -9.05
CA GLN A 76 31.86 55.86 -8.69
C GLN A 76 33.24 55.58 -8.06
N ASP A 77 33.32 54.51 -7.26
CA ASP A 77 34.51 53.96 -6.59
C ASP A 77 35.37 53.06 -7.49
N SER A 78 34.94 52.78 -8.72
CA SER A 78 35.61 51.87 -9.64
C SER A 78 36.49 52.61 -10.67
N SER A 79 37.67 52.05 -10.95
CA SER A 79 38.53 52.49 -12.06
C SER A 79 37.97 52.08 -13.42
N GLU A 80 38.42 52.74 -14.50
CA GLU A 80 38.12 52.30 -15.86
C GLU A 80 38.77 50.93 -16.11
N TYR A 81 37.97 49.97 -16.57
CA TYR A 81 38.41 48.59 -16.84
C TYR A 81 38.23 48.20 -18.32
N VAL A 82 37.57 49.04 -19.12
CA VAL A 82 37.37 48.81 -20.55
C VAL A 82 38.54 49.42 -21.33
N ASN A 83 39.14 48.62 -22.19
CA ASN A 83 40.13 49.02 -23.17
C ASN A 83 40.00 48.13 -24.41
N SER A 84 40.82 48.37 -25.43
CA SER A 84 40.76 47.60 -26.69
C SER A 84 40.90 46.08 -26.50
N THR A 85 41.69 45.64 -25.52
CA THR A 85 41.91 44.21 -25.25
C THR A 85 40.71 43.59 -24.56
N THR A 86 40.19 44.20 -23.50
CA THR A 86 39.02 43.68 -22.77
C THR A 86 37.75 43.73 -23.61
N ALA A 87 37.56 44.78 -24.40
CA ALA A 87 36.48 44.85 -25.38
C ALA A 87 36.64 43.80 -26.50
N GLY A 88 37.88 43.49 -26.91
CA GLY A 88 38.16 42.39 -27.83
C GLY A 88 37.72 41.03 -27.30
N TYR A 89 37.97 40.74 -26.01
CA TYR A 89 37.49 39.50 -25.38
C TYR A 89 35.96 39.44 -25.27
N ALA A 90 35.31 40.57 -24.96
CA ALA A 90 33.85 40.66 -24.99
C ALA A 90 33.30 40.39 -26.40
N ASP A 91 33.89 40.98 -27.45
CA ASP A 91 33.50 40.71 -28.84
C ASP A 91 33.67 39.23 -29.21
N MET A 92 34.76 38.60 -28.77
CA MET A 92 34.94 37.15 -28.96
C MET A 92 33.81 36.36 -28.28
N THR A 93 33.48 36.68 -27.03
CA THR A 93 32.46 35.95 -26.26
C THR A 93 31.04 36.14 -26.81
N TYR A 94 30.71 37.30 -27.38
CA TYR A 94 29.38 37.57 -27.92
C TYR A 94 29.25 37.26 -29.42
N ASN A 95 30.27 37.54 -30.24
CA ASN A 95 30.16 37.59 -31.69
C ASN A 95 31.05 36.58 -32.44
N SER A 96 32.32 36.40 -32.05
CA SER A 96 33.33 35.83 -32.96
C SER A 96 33.97 34.50 -32.53
N ASP A 97 33.92 34.11 -31.26
CA ASP A 97 34.41 32.81 -30.80
C ASP A 97 33.48 31.65 -31.22
N GLU A 98 34.01 30.43 -31.34
CA GLU A 98 33.21 29.24 -31.66
C GLU A 98 32.08 28.99 -30.65
N THR A 99 32.34 29.28 -29.37
CA THR A 99 31.37 29.14 -28.26
C THR A 99 30.62 30.42 -27.94
N SER A 100 30.69 31.42 -28.82
CA SER A 100 30.03 32.71 -28.62
C SER A 100 28.51 32.61 -28.58
N LEU A 101 27.86 33.58 -27.95
CA LEU A 101 26.39 33.71 -27.95
C LEU A 101 25.81 33.61 -29.37
N LYS A 102 26.44 34.31 -30.32
CA LYS A 102 26.04 34.29 -31.73
C LYS A 102 26.07 32.89 -32.35
N ASN A 103 27.17 32.16 -32.18
CA ASN A 103 27.29 30.82 -32.75
C ASN A 103 26.40 29.80 -32.02
N TYR A 104 26.21 29.96 -30.71
CA TYR A 104 25.28 29.15 -29.94
C TYR A 104 23.84 29.32 -30.43
N LEU A 105 23.35 30.57 -30.54
CA LEU A 105 22.00 30.87 -31.04
C LEU A 105 21.82 30.40 -32.48
N LYS A 106 22.83 30.62 -33.34
CA LYS A 106 22.81 30.11 -34.71
C LYS A 106 22.63 28.59 -34.75
N ARG A 107 23.30 27.86 -33.84
CA ARG A 107 23.17 26.39 -33.72
C ARG A 107 21.78 25.99 -33.26
N ILE A 108 21.31 26.48 -32.11
CA ILE A 108 20.04 26.04 -31.53
C ILE A 108 18.81 26.49 -32.34
N THR A 109 18.94 27.50 -33.20
CA THR A 109 17.85 27.99 -34.04
C THR A 109 17.91 27.50 -35.49
N TYR A 110 18.79 26.54 -35.83
CA TYR A 110 19.01 26.11 -37.22
C TYR A 110 19.32 27.28 -38.18
N ASN A 111 20.06 28.27 -37.66
CA ASN A 111 20.43 29.51 -38.35
C ASN A 111 19.22 30.40 -38.73
N GLU A 112 18.07 30.23 -38.09
CA GLU A 112 16.88 31.10 -38.27
C GLU A 112 16.99 32.42 -37.50
N LEU A 113 17.64 32.42 -36.33
CA LEU A 113 17.90 33.63 -35.55
C LEU A 113 19.32 34.15 -35.83
N THR A 114 19.39 35.38 -36.33
CA THR A 114 20.67 36.10 -36.44
C THR A 114 20.82 37.14 -35.34
N ILE A 115 21.92 37.09 -34.61
CA ILE A 115 22.26 38.11 -33.60
C ILE A 115 23.59 38.77 -33.92
N THR A 116 23.71 40.06 -33.63
CA THR A 116 24.99 40.77 -33.59
C THR A 116 24.99 41.69 -32.37
N THR A 117 26.04 41.58 -31.56
CA THR A 117 26.18 42.38 -30.34
C THR A 117 27.05 43.60 -30.60
N SER A 118 26.55 44.78 -30.25
CA SER A 118 27.29 46.04 -30.27
C SER A 118 27.57 46.53 -28.85
N PHE A 119 28.76 47.13 -28.65
CA PHE A 119 29.21 47.54 -27.32
C PHE A 119 29.22 49.06 -27.15
N TYR A 120 28.79 49.54 -25.98
CA TYR A 120 28.71 50.95 -25.64
C TYR A 120 29.24 51.23 -24.23
N PRO A 121 29.74 52.46 -23.94
CA PRO A 121 29.99 53.56 -24.87
C PRO A 121 31.06 53.27 -25.92
N ASN A 122 30.88 53.81 -27.13
CA ASN A 122 31.83 53.68 -28.23
C ASN A 122 32.08 55.06 -28.86
N THR A 123 33.30 55.58 -28.72
CA THR A 123 33.72 56.82 -29.37
C THR A 123 34.77 56.50 -30.44
N ALA A 124 34.35 56.55 -31.71
CA ALA A 124 35.22 56.32 -32.87
C ALA A 124 36.02 55.00 -32.83
N GLY A 125 35.41 53.92 -32.31
CA GLY A 125 36.03 52.60 -32.20
C GLY A 125 36.80 52.37 -30.90
N SER A 126 36.84 53.35 -30.00
CA SER A 126 37.36 53.21 -28.63
C SER A 126 36.21 52.99 -27.65
N TYR A 127 36.26 51.85 -26.94
CA TYR A 127 35.30 51.50 -25.91
C TYR A 127 35.72 52.02 -24.53
N SER A 128 34.76 52.41 -23.71
CA SER A 128 34.93 52.82 -22.32
C SER A 128 33.78 52.30 -21.47
N SER A 129 33.73 52.61 -20.17
CA SER A 129 32.56 52.33 -19.32
C SER A 129 31.81 53.61 -18.91
N VAL A 130 30.48 53.49 -18.77
CA VAL A 130 29.62 54.51 -18.16
C VAL A 130 29.96 54.60 -16.67
N LYS A 131 30.38 55.78 -16.21
CA LYS A 131 30.60 56.01 -14.77
C LYS A 131 29.30 56.50 -14.13
N VAL A 132 28.74 55.72 -13.22
CA VAL A 132 27.52 56.08 -12.47
C VAL A 132 27.86 56.86 -11.19
N SER A 133 26.85 57.50 -10.62
CA SER A 133 26.97 58.48 -9.53
C SER A 133 27.30 57.87 -8.16
N HIS A 134 26.85 56.64 -7.90
CA HIS A 134 27.01 55.95 -6.62
C HIS A 134 28.13 54.90 -6.62
N ASN A 135 28.65 54.60 -5.41
CA ASN A 135 29.64 53.55 -5.19
C ASN A 135 29.00 52.16 -5.33
N SER A 136 29.83 51.14 -5.51
CA SER A 136 29.37 49.76 -5.65
C SER A 136 28.56 49.26 -4.45
N THR A 137 28.88 49.69 -3.22
CA THR A 137 28.19 49.29 -1.99
C THR A 137 26.74 49.73 -1.92
N TYR A 138 26.38 50.86 -2.53
CA TYR A 138 25.02 51.37 -2.59
C TYR A 138 24.06 50.42 -3.33
N TYR A 139 24.58 49.67 -4.31
CA TYR A 139 23.81 48.72 -5.12
C TYR A 139 23.94 47.27 -4.64
N LYS A 140 24.50 47.04 -3.43
CA LYS A 140 24.59 45.72 -2.81
C LYS A 140 23.65 45.62 -1.61
N ARG A 141 23.32 44.40 -1.21
CA ARG A 141 22.65 44.16 0.07
C ARG A 141 23.52 44.68 1.20
N GLN A 142 22.92 45.28 2.22
CA GLN A 142 23.66 45.81 3.35
C GLN A 142 24.42 44.69 4.09
N TYR A 143 25.72 44.90 4.29
CA TYR A 143 26.60 44.03 5.07
C TYR A 143 27.57 44.83 5.93
N VAL A 144 28.18 44.17 6.92
CA VAL A 144 29.28 44.74 7.73
C VAL A 144 30.60 44.54 6.99
N ASP A 145 31.24 45.64 6.60
CA ASP A 145 32.53 45.59 5.93
C ASP A 145 33.61 45.08 6.90
N SER A 146 34.18 43.92 6.59
CA SER A 146 35.19 43.26 7.42
C SER A 146 36.48 44.08 7.61
N SER A 147 36.78 45.02 6.72
CA SER A 147 37.99 45.85 6.77
C SER A 147 37.82 47.12 7.62
N THR A 148 36.60 47.67 7.68
CA THR A 148 36.30 48.91 8.42
C THR A 148 35.48 48.68 9.69
N GLY A 149 34.80 47.54 9.79
CA GLY A 149 33.85 47.21 10.85
C GLY A 149 32.54 48.02 10.80
N LEU A 150 32.32 48.77 9.72
CA LEU A 150 31.14 49.62 9.54
C LEU A 150 30.09 48.93 8.70
N VAL A 151 28.82 49.24 8.98
CA VAL A 151 27.70 48.83 8.13
C VAL A 151 27.74 49.65 6.83
N THR A 152 27.65 48.97 5.70
CA THR A 152 27.65 49.59 4.36
C THR A 152 26.33 50.33 4.07
N ASP A 153 26.35 51.22 3.08
CA ASP A 153 25.19 51.99 2.60
C ASP A 153 24.27 51.20 1.65
N GLY A 154 24.35 49.87 1.67
CA GLY A 154 23.56 48.96 0.84
C GLY A 154 22.04 49.02 1.11
N TYR A 155 21.27 48.30 0.29
CA TYR A 155 19.83 48.18 0.47
C TYR A 155 19.49 47.14 1.55
N THR A 156 18.39 47.36 2.26
CA THR A 156 17.96 46.51 3.39
C THR A 156 16.75 45.63 3.06
N ASN A 157 16.00 45.97 2.01
CA ASN A 157 14.77 45.29 1.61
C ASN A 157 14.59 45.39 0.09
N GLU A 158 13.63 44.63 -0.45
CA GLU A 158 13.41 44.60 -1.89
C GLU A 158 12.96 45.95 -2.47
N ALA A 159 12.06 46.67 -1.80
CA ALA A 159 11.56 47.93 -2.33
C ALA A 159 12.71 48.94 -2.57
N GLU A 160 13.69 48.95 -1.68
CA GLU A 160 14.94 49.68 -1.88
C GLU A 160 15.80 49.09 -3.02
N ARG A 161 15.99 47.77 -3.07
CA ARG A 161 16.70 47.08 -4.15
C ARG A 161 16.14 47.45 -5.51
N TYR A 162 14.83 47.30 -5.70
CA TYR A 162 14.10 47.64 -6.92
C TYR A 162 14.24 49.12 -7.29
N SER A 163 14.02 50.03 -6.34
CA SER A 163 14.14 51.47 -6.58
C SER A 163 15.55 51.87 -7.00
N ARG A 164 16.58 51.29 -6.38
CA ARG A 164 17.99 51.54 -6.73
C ARG A 164 18.36 50.94 -8.07
N GLU A 165 17.75 49.84 -8.49
CA GLU A 165 17.95 49.30 -9.83
C GLU A 165 17.33 50.20 -10.91
N VAL A 166 16.09 50.64 -10.71
CA VAL A 166 15.44 51.62 -11.60
C VAL A 166 16.29 52.88 -11.73
N GLU A 167 16.82 53.40 -10.61
CA GLU A 167 17.74 54.54 -10.60
C GLU A 167 19.00 54.26 -11.43
N LEU A 168 19.67 53.14 -11.17
CA LEU A 168 20.91 52.74 -11.83
C LEU A 168 20.73 52.64 -13.35
N ILE A 169 19.71 51.91 -13.80
CA ILE A 169 19.44 51.70 -15.22
C ILE A 169 19.01 53.00 -15.88
N THR A 170 18.21 53.84 -15.21
CA THR A 170 17.85 55.19 -15.70
C THR A 170 19.07 56.05 -15.93
N GLU A 171 20.01 56.09 -14.97
CA GLU A 171 21.25 56.86 -15.10
C GLU A 171 22.08 56.37 -16.29
N ILE A 172 22.31 55.05 -16.39
CA ILE A 172 23.08 54.44 -17.47
C ILE A 172 22.47 54.77 -18.84
N MET A 173 21.16 54.54 -18.98
CA MET A 173 20.46 54.75 -20.24
C MET A 173 20.42 56.22 -20.64
N THR A 174 20.29 57.14 -19.69
CA THR A 174 20.35 58.58 -19.95
C THR A 174 21.71 58.99 -20.56
N ILE A 175 22.81 58.41 -20.09
CA ILE A 175 24.16 58.72 -20.58
C ILE A 175 24.40 58.14 -21.99
N VAL A 176 23.90 56.92 -22.24
CA VAL A 176 24.21 56.18 -23.48
C VAL A 176 23.20 56.46 -24.59
N LYS A 177 21.98 56.92 -24.26
CA LYS A 177 20.90 57.23 -25.21
C LYS A 177 21.35 57.96 -26.48
N PRO A 178 22.11 59.07 -26.44
CA PRO A 178 22.51 59.76 -27.67
C PRO A 178 23.34 58.90 -28.63
N GLN A 179 24.10 57.92 -28.12
CA GLN A 179 24.88 57.01 -28.97
C GLN A 179 23.98 55.93 -29.59
N LEU A 180 23.00 55.43 -28.84
CA LEU A 180 22.05 54.43 -29.34
C LEU A 180 21.10 55.02 -30.38
N GLU A 181 20.60 56.25 -30.18
CA GLU A 181 19.75 56.95 -31.15
C GLU A 181 20.48 57.17 -32.49
N ASN A 182 21.80 57.32 -32.46
CA ASN A 182 22.65 57.50 -33.65
C ASN A 182 23.30 56.21 -34.16
N SER A 183 22.98 55.05 -33.58
CA SER A 183 23.64 53.77 -33.90
C SER A 183 23.23 53.19 -35.26
N GLY A 184 22.02 53.50 -35.72
CA GLY A 184 21.40 52.87 -36.90
C GLY A 184 20.93 51.42 -36.67
N LEU A 185 20.96 50.92 -35.43
CA LEU A 185 20.42 49.61 -35.06
C LEU A 185 18.89 49.64 -35.09
N ASN A 186 18.27 48.51 -35.44
CA ASN A 186 16.85 48.32 -35.16
C ASN A 186 16.71 47.69 -33.77
N LEU A 187 16.05 48.38 -32.86
CA LEU A 187 15.99 47.97 -31.44
C LEU A 187 14.78 47.10 -31.11
N ASP A 188 13.81 47.00 -32.01
CA ASP A 188 12.52 46.36 -31.80
C ASP A 188 12.09 45.67 -33.11
N TYR A 189 12.43 44.39 -33.25
CA TYR A 189 12.13 43.57 -34.43
C TYR A 189 10.76 42.93 -34.36
N ASP A 190 10.24 42.64 -33.17
CA ASP A 190 8.90 42.03 -32.99
C ASP A 190 7.77 43.06 -32.91
N ASN A 191 8.11 44.36 -32.81
CA ASN A 191 7.22 45.51 -32.73
C ASN A 191 6.37 45.54 -31.45
N ASP A 192 6.89 45.03 -30.33
CA ASP A 192 6.22 45.09 -29.02
C ASP A 192 6.35 46.47 -28.35
N GLY A 193 7.23 47.34 -28.86
CA GLY A 193 7.51 48.67 -28.31
C GLY A 193 8.67 48.70 -27.30
N SER A 194 9.31 47.57 -27.05
CA SER A 194 10.45 47.38 -26.15
C SER A 194 11.74 47.19 -26.95
N ILE A 195 12.89 47.29 -26.28
CA ILE A 195 14.18 46.90 -26.87
C ILE A 195 14.36 45.38 -26.76
N ASP A 196 14.60 44.69 -27.88
CA ASP A 196 14.66 43.22 -27.96
C ASP A 196 15.83 42.59 -27.18
N GLY A 197 16.95 43.30 -27.08
CA GLY A 197 18.21 42.74 -26.59
C GLY A 197 19.15 43.79 -26.02
N ILE A 198 19.23 43.86 -24.70
CA ILE A 198 20.13 44.76 -23.99
C ILE A 198 20.67 44.11 -22.71
N SER A 199 21.97 44.28 -22.47
CA SER A 199 22.66 43.79 -21.28
C SER A 199 23.57 44.85 -20.68
N PHE A 200 23.66 44.89 -19.35
CA PHE A 200 24.52 45.79 -18.59
C PHE A 200 25.65 44.99 -17.94
N LEU A 201 26.90 45.36 -18.24
CA LEU A 201 28.09 44.66 -17.74
C LEU A 201 28.79 45.49 -16.65
N PHE A 202 28.81 44.96 -15.43
CA PHE A 202 29.32 45.63 -14.22
C PHE A 202 30.74 45.16 -13.83
N PRO A 203 31.52 45.97 -13.08
CA PRO A 203 32.94 45.70 -12.79
C PRO A 203 33.20 44.64 -11.72
N THR A 204 32.21 43.85 -11.33
CA THR A 204 32.24 42.91 -10.20
C THR A 204 32.61 41.48 -10.62
N TYR A 205 32.95 40.64 -9.63
CA TYR A 205 33.20 39.20 -9.79
C TYR A 205 32.02 38.41 -9.18
N ALA A 206 31.31 37.62 -9.99
CA ALA A 206 30.09 36.91 -9.57
C ALA A 206 30.32 35.76 -8.55
N ALA A 207 31.53 35.54 -8.01
CA ALA A 207 31.83 34.40 -7.14
C ALA A 207 31.97 34.83 -5.66
N GLY A 208 30.96 34.48 -4.86
CA GLY A 208 30.87 34.35 -3.38
C GLY A 208 31.90 35.05 -2.47
N SER A 209 31.41 35.64 -1.37
CA SER A 209 32.12 36.25 -0.22
C SER A 209 33.17 37.36 -0.49
N LEU A 210 33.79 37.41 -1.67
CA LEU A 210 34.85 38.36 -1.99
C LEU A 210 34.29 39.75 -2.33
N ASP A 211 33.13 39.81 -2.98
CA ASP A 211 32.47 41.05 -3.39
C ASP A 211 31.14 41.31 -2.63
N HIS A 212 30.73 40.42 -1.71
CA HIS A 212 29.45 40.48 -0.99
C HIS A 212 28.23 40.61 -1.94
N ILE A 213 28.20 39.77 -2.98
CA ILE A 213 27.07 39.63 -3.91
C ILE A 213 26.60 38.18 -3.78
N GLU A 214 25.38 38.00 -3.29
CA GLU A 214 24.73 36.70 -3.10
C GLU A 214 23.62 36.49 -4.14
N HIS A 215 23.09 35.27 -4.19
CA HIS A 215 21.92 34.97 -5.02
C HIS A 215 20.77 35.92 -4.64
N ASN A 216 20.03 36.42 -5.63
CA ASN A 216 18.97 37.44 -5.52
C ASN A 216 19.44 38.88 -5.25
N ASP A 217 20.75 39.15 -5.21
CA ASP A 217 21.21 40.54 -5.15
C ASP A 217 21.10 41.27 -6.49
N LEU A 218 20.93 42.59 -6.46
CA LEU A 218 20.82 43.45 -7.65
C LEU A 218 21.99 43.25 -8.63
N LEU A 219 23.20 43.07 -8.12
CA LEU A 219 24.40 42.89 -8.96
C LEU A 219 24.76 41.41 -9.20
N TRP A 220 23.91 40.47 -8.79
CA TRP A 220 24.02 39.06 -9.21
C TRP A 220 23.59 38.96 -10.68
N PRO A 221 24.22 38.11 -11.52
CA PRO A 221 23.76 37.92 -12.89
C PRO A 221 22.29 37.49 -12.91
N HIS A 222 21.44 38.21 -13.64
CA HIS A 222 20.03 37.85 -13.82
C HIS A 222 19.43 38.57 -15.03
N LYS A 223 18.27 38.08 -15.47
CA LYS A 223 17.36 38.79 -16.38
C LYS A 223 16.21 39.40 -15.57
N ILE A 224 15.72 40.56 -15.98
CA ILE A 224 14.53 41.18 -15.39
C ILE A 224 13.61 41.72 -16.49
N THR A 225 12.30 41.71 -16.24
CA THR A 225 11.32 42.43 -17.07
C THR A 225 10.57 43.44 -16.22
N MET A 226 10.68 44.71 -16.60
CA MET A 226 9.91 45.81 -16.07
C MET A 226 8.78 46.18 -17.04
N SER A 227 7.69 46.74 -16.49
CA SER A 227 6.60 47.28 -17.28
C SER A 227 7.05 48.47 -18.13
N PRO A 228 6.48 48.66 -19.33
CA PRO A 228 6.81 49.80 -20.17
C PRO A 228 6.70 51.14 -19.42
N GLY A 229 7.80 51.89 -19.41
CA GLY A 229 7.90 53.20 -18.77
C GLY A 229 8.35 53.22 -17.32
N GLU A 230 8.57 52.06 -16.68
CA GLU A 230 9.15 52.00 -15.32
C GLU A 230 10.59 52.50 -15.29
N ILE A 231 11.38 52.17 -16.33
CA ILE A 231 12.59 52.92 -16.66
C ILE A 231 12.14 54.14 -17.49
N PRO A 232 12.20 55.38 -16.96
CA PRO A 232 11.71 56.59 -17.62
C PRO A 232 12.66 57.10 -18.71
N VAL A 233 13.24 56.21 -19.51
CA VAL A 233 14.13 56.53 -20.64
C VAL A 233 13.72 55.71 -21.86
N GLU A 234 13.29 56.40 -22.90
CA GLU A 234 13.03 55.81 -24.22
C GLU A 234 14.21 56.07 -25.17
N VAL A 235 14.54 55.10 -26.01
CA VAL A 235 15.53 55.23 -27.10
C VAL A 235 14.79 55.04 -28.42
N ASN A 236 14.76 56.06 -29.27
CA ASN A 236 13.98 56.05 -30.53
C ASN A 236 12.49 55.66 -30.34
N GLY A 237 11.90 56.03 -29.20
CA GLY A 237 10.50 55.73 -28.85
C GLY A 237 10.26 54.28 -28.40
N LYS A 238 11.33 53.55 -28.04
CA LYS A 238 11.29 52.18 -27.51
C LYS A 238 11.66 52.16 -26.03
N TYR A 239 10.98 51.32 -25.25
CA TYR A 239 11.18 51.17 -23.82
C TYR A 239 12.27 50.15 -23.48
N VAL A 240 13.00 50.40 -22.39
CA VAL A 240 13.84 49.37 -21.75
C VAL A 240 12.95 48.59 -20.78
N CYS A 241 12.38 47.48 -21.27
CA CYS A 241 11.51 46.61 -20.47
C CYS A 241 12.29 45.40 -19.96
N THR A 242 12.87 44.62 -20.87
CA THR A 242 13.62 43.41 -20.55
C THR A 242 15.11 43.65 -20.76
N TYR A 243 15.92 43.30 -19.76
CA TYR A 243 17.38 43.42 -19.86
C TYR A 243 18.10 42.41 -18.97
N ASN A 244 19.37 42.17 -19.28
CA ASN A 244 20.24 41.31 -18.48
C ASN A 244 21.24 42.15 -17.66
N VAL A 245 21.40 41.81 -16.39
CA VAL A 245 22.48 42.31 -15.54
C VAL A 245 23.58 41.25 -15.52
N LEU A 246 24.82 41.65 -15.83
CA LEU A 246 25.96 40.75 -15.95
C LEU A 246 27.19 41.31 -15.25
N ASN A 247 28.07 40.42 -14.80
CA ASN A 247 29.33 40.77 -14.15
C ASN A 247 30.50 40.54 -15.10
N LYS A 248 31.51 41.41 -15.08
CA LYS A 248 32.70 41.24 -15.95
C LYS A 248 33.47 39.95 -15.67
N GLY A 249 33.43 39.45 -14.44
CA GLY A 249 34.20 38.30 -13.97
C GLY A 249 35.72 38.53 -13.95
N SER A 250 36.49 37.44 -13.92
CA SER A 250 37.95 37.50 -13.82
C SER A 250 38.64 37.66 -15.17
N MET A 251 39.90 38.11 -15.17
CA MET A 251 40.71 38.19 -16.40
C MET A 251 41.04 36.82 -16.99
N SER A 252 40.83 35.73 -16.24
CA SER A 252 41.07 34.36 -16.68
C SER A 252 39.80 33.55 -16.84
N THR A 253 38.62 34.04 -16.46
CA THR A 253 37.36 33.26 -16.50
C THR A 253 36.09 34.08 -16.74
N GLY A 254 36.19 35.41 -16.84
CA GLY A 254 35.05 36.31 -17.04
C GLY A 254 34.82 36.69 -18.50
N ILE A 255 33.73 37.45 -18.72
CA ILE A 255 33.27 37.95 -20.04
C ILE A 255 34.36 38.77 -20.75
N MET A 256 35.18 39.48 -19.98
CA MET A 256 36.32 40.26 -20.48
C MET A 256 37.66 39.59 -20.19
N GLY A 257 37.66 38.27 -20.05
CA GLY A 257 38.83 37.45 -19.74
C GLY A 257 39.45 36.79 -20.98
N SER A 258 40.70 36.36 -20.83
CA SER A 258 41.48 35.68 -21.87
C SER A 258 41.07 34.22 -22.12
N ASN A 259 40.32 33.61 -21.20
CA ASN A 259 39.78 32.26 -21.36
C ASN A 259 38.31 32.32 -21.76
N LEU A 260 38.07 32.33 -23.07
CA LEU A 260 36.77 32.57 -23.70
C LEU A 260 35.80 31.37 -23.56
N ARG A 261 36.29 30.26 -23.02
CA ARG A 261 35.60 28.96 -22.87
C ARG A 261 34.51 28.94 -21.79
N LEU A 262 34.20 30.07 -21.17
CA LEU A 262 33.25 30.20 -20.06
C LEU A 262 32.06 31.13 -20.39
N SER A 263 31.67 31.21 -21.67
CA SER A 263 30.50 31.95 -22.18
C SER A 263 29.14 31.48 -21.64
N ARG A 264 29.11 30.41 -20.83
CA ARG A 264 27.90 29.77 -20.29
C ARG A 264 26.94 30.76 -19.64
N VAL A 265 27.44 31.65 -18.78
CA VAL A 265 26.58 32.62 -18.06
C VAL A 265 25.86 33.54 -19.03
N ILE A 266 26.57 34.08 -20.03
CA ILE A 266 25.93 34.94 -21.05
C ILE A 266 24.86 34.19 -21.82
N VAL A 267 25.16 32.95 -22.24
CA VAL A 267 24.20 32.14 -22.98
C VAL A 267 22.96 31.85 -22.12
N HIS A 268 23.16 31.46 -20.86
CA HIS A 268 22.09 31.17 -19.90
C HIS A 268 21.20 32.39 -19.65
N GLU A 269 21.76 33.54 -19.28
CA GLU A 269 20.96 34.76 -19.06
C GLU A 269 20.23 35.20 -20.33
N PHE A 270 20.87 35.06 -21.49
CA PHE A 270 20.24 35.39 -22.76
C PHE A 270 19.09 34.42 -23.12
N MET A 271 19.12 33.16 -22.66
CA MET A 271 18.00 32.24 -22.87
C MET A 271 16.76 32.69 -22.10
N HIS A 272 16.89 33.31 -20.91
CA HIS A 272 15.77 33.97 -20.24
C HIS A 272 15.20 35.14 -21.05
N THR A 273 16.04 35.82 -21.84
CA THR A 273 15.57 36.84 -22.79
C THR A 273 14.68 36.22 -23.89
N LEU A 274 14.91 34.95 -24.25
CA LEU A 274 14.02 34.21 -25.16
C LEU A 274 12.81 33.56 -24.47
N GLY A 275 12.60 33.84 -23.18
CA GLY A 275 11.45 33.35 -22.41
C GLY A 275 11.63 31.94 -21.83
N LEU A 276 12.86 31.41 -21.75
CA LEU A 276 13.10 30.13 -21.09
C LEU A 276 13.18 30.30 -19.56
N PRO A 277 12.56 29.41 -18.76
CA PRO A 277 12.67 29.44 -17.30
C PRO A 277 13.96 28.78 -16.81
N ASP A 278 14.30 29.01 -15.54
CA ASP A 278 15.31 28.22 -14.84
C ASP A 278 14.82 26.81 -14.51
N LEU A 279 15.71 25.83 -14.67
CA LEU A 279 15.38 24.40 -14.51
C LEU A 279 16.02 23.74 -13.29
N TYR A 280 16.92 24.44 -12.58
CA TYR A 280 17.46 23.99 -11.29
C TYR A 280 16.50 24.34 -10.14
N ARG A 281 16.62 23.63 -9.01
CA ARG A 281 15.82 23.91 -7.81
C ARG A 281 16.49 24.97 -6.95
N TYR A 282 15.71 25.90 -6.39
CA TYR A 282 16.27 27.00 -5.60
C TYR A 282 16.48 26.61 -4.14
N TYR A 283 15.65 25.70 -3.63
CA TYR A 283 15.65 25.29 -2.22
C TYR A 283 16.39 23.97 -1.97
N ASP A 284 16.86 23.31 -3.03
CA ASP A 284 17.57 22.04 -2.97
C ASP A 284 18.68 22.02 -4.03
N MET A 285 19.79 22.70 -3.73
CA MET A 285 20.92 22.88 -4.65
C MET A 285 21.65 21.57 -4.99
N ASP A 286 21.41 20.49 -4.23
CA ASP A 286 21.97 19.17 -4.51
C ASP A 286 21.13 18.41 -5.55
N ALA A 287 19.84 18.75 -5.70
CA ALA A 287 18.97 18.19 -6.72
C ALA A 287 19.20 18.81 -8.10
N LYS A 288 19.38 17.95 -9.11
CA LYS A 288 19.66 18.35 -10.50
C LYS A 288 18.65 17.75 -11.46
N PRO A 289 17.53 18.43 -11.76
CA PRO A 289 16.48 17.91 -12.64
C PRO A 289 16.98 17.46 -14.02
N LEU A 290 17.87 18.23 -14.66
CA LEU A 290 18.55 17.93 -15.93
C LEU A 290 20.08 18.00 -15.81
N GLY A 291 20.61 18.78 -14.86
CA GLY A 291 22.03 18.95 -14.61
C GLY A 291 22.82 19.40 -15.86
N PRO A 292 23.93 18.73 -16.22
CA PRO A 292 24.80 19.18 -17.30
C PRO A 292 24.22 18.99 -18.72
N TRP A 293 22.97 18.54 -18.85
CA TRP A 293 22.33 18.22 -20.13
C TRP A 293 21.50 19.35 -20.73
N ASP A 294 21.23 20.42 -19.98
CA ASP A 294 20.54 21.62 -20.47
C ASP A 294 21.25 22.87 -19.95
N ILE A 295 21.31 23.92 -20.76
CA ILE A 295 21.93 25.21 -20.39
C ILE A 295 21.17 25.92 -19.28
N MET A 296 19.86 25.67 -19.16
CA MET A 296 19.00 26.27 -18.15
C MET A 296 19.07 25.55 -16.79
N ASP A 297 19.96 24.57 -16.65
CA ASP A 297 20.26 23.89 -15.38
C ASP A 297 21.76 24.03 -15.03
N GLY A 298 22.10 23.67 -13.80
CA GLY A 298 23.43 23.69 -13.23
C GLY A 298 24.30 22.50 -13.63
N GLY A 299 25.62 22.72 -13.61
CA GLY A 299 26.58 21.61 -13.58
C GLY A 299 27.30 21.30 -14.90
N ALA A 300 27.00 21.97 -16.01
CA ALA A 300 27.85 21.96 -17.19
C ALA A 300 29.03 22.95 -17.05
N THR A 301 30.20 22.61 -17.60
CA THR A 301 31.36 23.51 -17.62
C THR A 301 31.30 24.48 -18.79
N TYR A 302 30.80 24.01 -19.94
CA TYR A 302 30.62 24.75 -21.19
C TYR A 302 29.13 24.87 -21.51
N PRO A 303 28.71 25.81 -22.37
CA PRO A 303 27.30 25.98 -22.72
C PRO A 303 26.69 24.69 -23.29
N ALA A 304 25.84 24.04 -22.49
CA ALA A 304 25.15 22.82 -22.91
C ALA A 304 24.10 23.14 -24.00
N ASN A 305 23.72 22.19 -24.86
CA ASN A 305 22.57 22.41 -25.73
C ASN A 305 21.26 22.37 -24.95
N LEU A 306 20.25 23.11 -25.41
CA LEU A 306 18.88 22.95 -24.96
C LEU A 306 18.38 21.51 -25.19
N THR A 307 17.46 21.08 -24.35
CA THR A 307 16.62 19.91 -24.61
C THR A 307 15.78 20.10 -25.87
N ALA A 308 15.55 19.01 -26.61
CA ALA A 308 14.77 19.04 -27.84
C ALA A 308 13.36 19.62 -27.65
N TYR A 309 12.75 19.40 -26.49
CA TYR A 309 11.45 19.97 -26.15
C TYR A 309 11.48 21.51 -26.12
N TYR A 310 12.39 22.11 -25.34
CA TYR A 310 12.46 23.58 -25.27
C TYR A 310 12.85 24.20 -26.61
N GLN A 311 13.70 23.55 -27.38
CA GLN A 311 14.11 24.04 -28.70
C GLN A 311 12.96 24.02 -29.72
N ARG A 312 12.28 22.87 -29.90
CA ARG A 312 11.32 22.64 -31.00
C ARG A 312 9.86 22.83 -30.59
N GLU A 313 9.52 22.48 -29.36
CA GLU A 313 8.15 22.57 -28.88
C GLU A 313 7.83 23.94 -28.30
N TYR A 314 8.72 24.45 -27.43
CA TYR A 314 8.52 25.73 -26.74
C TYR A 314 8.95 26.93 -27.57
N LEU A 315 10.23 27.04 -27.94
CA LEU A 315 10.74 28.17 -28.75
C LEU A 315 10.31 28.11 -30.22
N GLY A 316 9.93 26.92 -30.71
CA GLY A 316 9.42 26.73 -32.06
C GLY A 316 10.48 26.75 -33.17
N TYR A 317 11.76 26.60 -32.84
CA TYR A 317 12.83 26.50 -33.84
C TYR A 317 12.98 25.07 -34.34
N GLY A 318 12.82 24.88 -35.66
CA GLY A 318 12.85 23.58 -36.31
C GLY A 318 11.51 22.85 -36.32
N SER A 319 11.48 21.66 -36.93
CA SER A 319 10.26 20.87 -37.09
C SER A 319 9.86 20.18 -35.78
N LYS A 320 8.56 20.22 -35.50
CA LYS A 320 7.91 19.57 -34.36
C LYS A 320 8.30 18.10 -34.22
N LEU A 321 8.45 17.65 -32.97
CA LEU A 321 8.89 16.29 -32.66
C LEU A 321 7.81 15.26 -33.02
N LYS A 322 8.24 14.09 -33.49
CA LYS A 322 7.30 12.99 -33.77
C LYS A 322 6.77 12.41 -32.45
N ILE A 323 5.45 12.27 -32.36
CA ILE A 323 4.76 11.70 -31.21
C ILE A 323 4.49 10.20 -31.44
N TYR A 324 4.82 9.38 -30.45
CA TYR A 324 4.48 7.94 -30.39
C TYR A 324 3.48 7.71 -29.25
N LYS A 325 2.42 6.96 -29.57
CA LYS A 325 1.36 6.57 -28.61
C LYS A 325 1.20 5.04 -28.47
N GLU A 326 1.94 4.28 -29.27
CA GLU A 326 1.78 2.83 -29.40
C GLU A 326 3.15 2.14 -29.34
N THR A 327 3.15 0.87 -28.92
CA THR A 327 4.34 0.02 -28.95
C THR A 327 4.92 0.00 -30.36
N THR A 328 6.19 0.37 -30.48
CA THR A 328 6.90 0.47 -31.77
C THR A 328 8.31 -0.08 -31.65
N GLU A 329 8.67 -0.98 -32.54
CA GLU A 329 10.02 -1.55 -32.63
C GLU A 329 10.88 -0.77 -33.65
N ASN A 330 12.20 -0.82 -33.45
CA ASN A 330 13.22 -0.29 -34.35
C ASN A 330 13.11 1.23 -34.62
N ILE A 331 12.80 2.01 -33.59
CA ILE A 331 12.91 3.47 -33.67
C ILE A 331 14.39 3.84 -33.76
N THR A 332 14.78 4.62 -34.78
CA THR A 332 16.16 5.11 -34.94
C THR A 332 16.21 6.63 -34.79
N LEU A 333 17.03 7.12 -33.86
CA LEU A 333 17.33 8.54 -33.65
C LEU A 333 18.78 8.84 -34.04
N GLN A 334 18.99 9.83 -34.89
CA GLN A 334 20.32 10.31 -35.28
C GLN A 334 20.98 11.08 -34.14
N ALA A 335 22.31 11.20 -34.17
CA ALA A 335 22.98 12.19 -33.32
C ALA A 335 22.63 13.59 -33.85
N ALA A 336 22.33 14.54 -32.95
CA ALA A 336 22.00 15.91 -33.35
C ALA A 336 23.24 16.61 -33.94
N GLU A 337 23.08 17.18 -35.14
CA GLU A 337 24.09 18.01 -35.81
C GLU A 337 23.72 19.50 -35.75
N TYR A 338 22.43 19.80 -35.57
CA TYR A 338 21.88 21.17 -35.53
C TYR A 338 22.08 21.96 -36.82
N LEU A 339 22.02 21.25 -37.96
CA LEU A 339 22.19 21.80 -39.31
C LEU A 339 20.92 21.72 -40.16
N ASP A 340 20.01 20.78 -39.88
CA ASP A 340 18.72 20.64 -40.56
C ASP A 340 17.54 20.69 -39.56
N PRO A 341 16.59 21.64 -39.74
CA PRO A 341 15.41 21.74 -38.86
C PRO A 341 14.56 20.46 -38.81
N ASN A 342 14.73 19.53 -39.74
CA ASN A 342 14.03 18.23 -39.80
C ASN A 342 14.81 17.06 -39.20
N GLU A 343 15.95 17.30 -38.54
CA GLU A 343 16.73 16.22 -37.92
C GLU A 343 15.87 15.37 -36.99
N ASN A 344 16.06 14.05 -37.06
CA ASN A 344 15.32 13.09 -36.25
C ASN A 344 16.22 12.55 -35.12
N TYR A 345 16.50 13.38 -34.12
CA TYR A 345 17.31 13.01 -32.95
C TYR A 345 16.49 12.88 -31.66
N ALA A 346 15.21 13.26 -31.67
CA ALA A 346 14.33 13.16 -30.50
C ALA A 346 12.89 12.83 -30.89
N ILE A 347 12.15 12.23 -29.96
CA ILE A 347 10.72 11.91 -30.09
C ILE A 347 9.98 12.21 -28.78
N ILE A 348 8.67 12.43 -28.89
CA ILE A 348 7.75 12.50 -27.75
C ILE A 348 7.01 11.17 -27.64
N VAL A 349 6.84 10.69 -26.41
CA VAL A 349 6.05 9.52 -26.03
C VAL A 349 4.88 9.98 -25.17
N GLU A 350 3.67 9.69 -25.62
CA GLU A 350 2.42 10.00 -24.94
C GLU A 350 1.70 8.71 -24.56
N SER A 351 1.21 8.65 -23.33
CA SER A 351 0.43 7.52 -22.83
C SER A 351 -0.97 8.00 -22.45
N ASP A 352 -1.98 7.27 -22.90
CA ASP A 352 -3.38 7.55 -22.55
C ASP A 352 -3.67 7.42 -21.05
N ARG A 353 -2.74 6.83 -20.28
CA ARG A 353 -2.85 6.65 -18.83
C ARG A 353 -2.71 7.94 -18.04
N ASN A 354 -1.92 8.89 -18.52
CA ASN A 354 -1.78 10.20 -17.90
C ASN A 354 -1.58 11.25 -18.99
N PRO A 355 -2.65 11.91 -19.46
CA PRO A 355 -2.55 12.94 -20.49
C PRO A 355 -1.90 14.23 -19.97
N LYS A 356 -1.70 14.40 -18.66
CA LYS A 356 -1.03 15.57 -18.06
C LYS A 356 0.49 15.45 -18.08
N GLU A 357 1.05 14.34 -18.53
CA GLU A 357 2.49 14.12 -18.56
C GLU A 357 2.89 13.44 -19.87
N ARG A 358 4.03 13.86 -20.43
CA ARG A 358 4.65 13.25 -21.61
C ARG A 358 6.10 12.92 -21.31
N PHE A 359 6.68 12.05 -22.11
CA PHE A 359 8.10 11.72 -22.03
C PHE A 359 8.80 12.08 -23.33
N VAL A 360 10.05 12.50 -23.26
CA VAL A 360 10.88 12.78 -24.42
C VAL A 360 12.09 11.87 -24.38
N ILE A 361 12.41 11.29 -25.53
CA ILE A 361 13.58 10.43 -25.72
C ILE A 361 14.47 11.13 -26.75
N GLU A 362 15.66 11.51 -26.33
CA GLU A 362 16.60 12.32 -27.13
C GLU A 362 17.97 11.63 -27.22
N ASN A 363 18.51 11.45 -28.43
CA ASN A 363 19.87 10.94 -28.61
C ASN A 363 20.89 12.04 -28.32
N ARG A 364 21.48 11.99 -27.12
CA ARG A 364 22.48 12.94 -26.63
C ARG A 364 23.89 12.35 -26.75
N GLN A 365 24.78 13.16 -27.31
CA GLN A 365 26.22 12.91 -27.30
C GLN A 365 26.90 13.77 -26.24
N ILE A 366 28.10 13.36 -25.80
CA ILE A 366 28.91 14.20 -24.92
C ILE A 366 29.38 15.41 -25.73
N GLU A 367 29.04 16.59 -25.23
CA GLU A 367 29.34 17.87 -25.87
C GLU A 367 30.77 18.30 -25.58
N ASP A 368 31.36 19.00 -26.54
CA ASP A 368 32.75 19.46 -26.46
C ASP A 368 32.97 20.36 -25.25
N GLY A 369 33.89 19.93 -24.37
CA GLY A 369 34.25 20.64 -23.16
C GLY A 369 33.50 20.15 -21.91
N ASN A 370 32.41 19.40 -22.06
CA ASN A 370 31.60 18.90 -20.96
C ASN A 370 31.94 17.45 -20.55
N GLN A 371 33.10 16.90 -20.94
CA GLN A 371 33.49 15.52 -20.62
C GLN A 371 33.66 15.26 -19.11
N ASP A 372 33.87 16.32 -18.33
CA ASP A 372 33.98 16.23 -16.88
C ASP A 372 32.64 16.07 -16.17
N THR A 373 31.51 16.36 -16.84
CA THR A 373 30.17 16.40 -16.23
C THR A 373 29.16 15.53 -16.97
N GLN A 374 29.21 15.47 -18.31
CA GLN A 374 28.50 14.52 -19.15
C GLN A 374 29.34 13.24 -19.32
N LYS A 375 28.90 12.13 -18.71
CA LYS A 375 29.72 10.91 -18.56
C LYS A 375 29.35 9.77 -19.50
N CYS A 376 28.19 9.83 -20.15
CA CYS A 376 27.74 8.79 -21.07
C CYS A 376 26.94 9.40 -22.23
N SER A 377 27.19 8.96 -23.47
CA SER A 377 26.31 9.25 -24.62
C SER A 377 25.23 8.19 -24.74
N GLY A 378 24.03 8.56 -25.17
CA GLY A 378 22.89 7.65 -25.21
C GLY A 378 21.55 8.35 -25.39
N LEU A 379 20.47 7.63 -25.07
CA LEU A 379 19.12 8.17 -25.04
C LEU A 379 18.86 8.88 -23.70
N LEU A 380 18.90 10.20 -23.66
CA LEU A 380 18.40 10.95 -22.51
C LEU A 380 16.87 10.86 -22.49
N VAL A 381 16.32 10.39 -21.38
CA VAL A 381 14.88 10.22 -21.20
C VAL A 381 14.42 11.18 -20.10
N TYR A 382 13.47 12.05 -20.41
CA TYR A 382 12.94 13.02 -19.46
C TYR A 382 11.43 13.14 -19.54
N ARG A 383 10.82 13.43 -18.40
CA ARG A 383 9.39 13.76 -18.25
C ARG A 383 9.17 15.25 -18.52
N ILE A 384 8.02 15.58 -19.10
CA ILE A 384 7.47 16.92 -19.28
C ILE A 384 6.03 16.96 -18.77
N MET A 385 5.68 17.99 -17.99
CA MET A 385 4.29 18.27 -17.65
C MET A 385 3.56 18.86 -18.86
N ASN A 386 2.38 18.32 -19.18
CA ASN A 386 1.56 18.71 -20.31
C ASN A 386 0.47 19.70 -19.86
N ASP A 387 0.90 20.91 -19.49
CA ASP A 387 -0.01 22.01 -19.20
C ASP A 387 -0.33 22.77 -20.51
N PRO A 388 -1.62 22.96 -20.87
CA PRO A 388 -2.00 23.78 -22.03
C PRO A 388 -1.54 25.24 -21.96
N ASN A 389 -1.20 25.76 -20.79
CA ASN A 389 -0.66 27.10 -20.63
C ASN A 389 0.87 27.15 -20.84
N GLY A 390 1.58 26.02 -20.76
CA GLY A 390 3.05 25.93 -20.82
C GLY A 390 3.67 25.69 -19.42
N PRO A 391 4.98 25.89 -19.20
CA PRO A 391 5.65 25.74 -17.89
C PRO A 391 5.20 26.73 -16.79
N TYR A 392 4.02 27.34 -16.94
CA TYR A 392 3.45 28.43 -16.15
C TYR A 392 2.59 27.95 -14.97
N ASP A 393 2.62 26.66 -14.63
CA ASP A 393 2.18 26.26 -13.29
C ASP A 393 3.19 26.85 -12.29
N SER A 394 2.66 27.50 -11.25
CA SER A 394 3.20 28.68 -10.57
C SER A 394 4.61 28.60 -9.95
N GLU A 395 5.37 27.53 -10.15
CA GLU A 395 6.72 27.35 -9.57
C GLU A 395 7.74 26.62 -10.48
N GLY A 396 7.41 26.22 -11.71
CA GLY A 396 8.38 25.57 -12.63
C GLY A 396 9.16 24.40 -11.98
N ASN A 397 10.50 24.42 -12.04
CA ASN A 397 11.36 23.50 -11.27
C ASN A 397 11.81 24.07 -9.91
N LYS A 398 11.49 25.33 -9.59
CA LYS A 398 12.03 26.07 -8.43
C LYS A 398 11.72 25.40 -7.10
N SER A 399 10.49 24.95 -6.89
CA SER A 399 9.98 24.38 -5.64
C SER A 399 10.08 22.85 -5.55
N GLY A 400 10.68 22.21 -6.56
CA GLY A 400 10.74 20.75 -6.67
C GLY A 400 9.50 20.10 -7.29
N SER A 401 8.53 20.90 -7.74
CA SER A 401 7.37 20.48 -8.54
C SER A 401 7.73 20.29 -10.03
N ASP A 402 8.92 19.79 -10.34
CA ASP A 402 9.58 19.91 -11.65
C ASP A 402 8.66 19.74 -12.87
N PHE A 403 8.56 20.79 -13.69
CA PHE A 403 7.96 20.77 -15.02
C PHE A 403 8.69 19.80 -15.94
N ILE A 404 10.02 19.74 -15.84
CA ILE A 404 10.90 18.89 -16.64
C ILE A 404 11.89 18.13 -15.77
N PHE A 405 12.06 16.83 -16.02
CA PHE A 405 12.87 15.96 -15.16
C PHE A 405 13.49 14.78 -15.91
N ALA A 406 14.82 14.68 -15.96
CA ALA A 406 15.52 13.56 -16.59
C ALA A 406 15.65 12.37 -15.66
N PHE A 407 15.34 11.17 -16.12
CA PHE A 407 15.56 9.95 -15.33
C PHE A 407 17.06 9.65 -15.24
N ARG A 408 17.55 9.31 -14.05
CA ARG A 408 18.99 9.10 -13.79
C ARG A 408 19.26 7.92 -12.85
N PRO A 409 20.43 7.27 -12.94
CA PRO A 409 20.83 6.20 -12.01
C PRO A 409 20.99 6.70 -10.57
N ASN A 410 20.84 5.80 -9.59
CA ASN A 410 21.15 6.02 -8.17
C ASN A 410 20.39 7.17 -7.48
N GLU A 411 19.23 7.56 -8.01
CA GLU A 411 18.31 8.47 -7.30
C GLU A 411 17.72 7.77 -6.07
N SER A 412 17.52 8.48 -4.96
CA SER A 412 17.10 7.86 -3.70
C SER A 412 15.59 7.62 -3.60
N ASN A 413 14.79 8.44 -4.28
CA ASN A 413 13.32 8.34 -4.31
C ASN A 413 12.74 9.03 -5.55
N VAL A 414 11.44 8.86 -5.80
CA VAL A 414 10.72 9.51 -6.90
C VAL A 414 10.93 11.02 -6.84
N ASN A 415 11.30 11.61 -7.96
CA ASN A 415 11.44 13.06 -8.14
C ASN A 415 12.45 13.74 -7.22
N VAL A 416 13.44 13.06 -6.62
CA VAL A 416 14.37 13.74 -5.70
C VAL A 416 15.46 14.49 -6.43
N GLY A 417 15.98 13.97 -7.55
CA GLY A 417 17.02 14.65 -8.32
C GLY A 417 18.45 14.50 -7.77
N ASP A 418 18.67 13.64 -6.78
CA ASP A 418 19.96 13.44 -6.07
C ASP A 418 20.85 12.33 -6.67
N GLY A 419 20.44 11.74 -7.81
CA GLY A 419 21.17 10.67 -8.49
C GLY A 419 22.29 11.13 -9.43
N ASP A 420 22.92 10.17 -10.10
CA ASP A 420 24.07 10.36 -11.01
C ASP A 420 23.66 10.95 -12.38
N ILE A 421 23.27 12.21 -12.41
CA ILE A 421 22.74 12.90 -13.62
C ILE A 421 23.69 12.86 -14.84
N GLY A 422 25.00 12.85 -14.65
CA GLY A 422 25.97 12.73 -15.75
C GLY A 422 25.92 11.38 -16.49
N TYR A 423 25.35 10.34 -15.86
CA TYR A 423 25.13 9.00 -16.42
C TYR A 423 23.65 8.75 -16.77
N ALA A 424 22.82 9.79 -16.85
CA ALA A 424 21.40 9.66 -17.17
C ALA A 424 21.08 8.96 -18.51
N PRO A 425 21.83 9.16 -19.62
CA PRO A 425 21.46 8.56 -20.89
C PRO A 425 21.44 7.03 -20.88
N VAL A 426 20.38 6.46 -21.44
CA VAL A 426 20.23 5.00 -21.60
C VAL A 426 21.11 4.53 -22.76
N SER A 427 22.05 3.65 -22.47
CA SER A 427 23.06 3.21 -23.43
C SER A 427 23.67 1.85 -23.07
N PRO A 428 23.93 0.96 -24.05
CA PRO A 428 24.66 -0.29 -23.82
C PRO A 428 26.07 -0.10 -23.25
N THR A 429 26.65 1.10 -23.40
CA THR A 429 27.98 1.45 -22.91
C THR A 429 27.95 2.25 -21.60
N ASN A 430 26.78 2.38 -20.96
CA ASN A 430 26.66 3.10 -19.70
C ASN A 430 27.18 2.26 -18.52
N GLU A 431 28.40 2.54 -18.05
CA GLU A 431 29.08 1.74 -17.03
C GLU A 431 28.42 1.81 -15.63
N LYS A 432 27.67 2.88 -15.34
CA LYS A 432 27.03 3.10 -14.04
C LYS A 432 25.52 3.22 -14.09
N GLY A 433 24.95 3.28 -15.29
CA GLY A 433 23.55 3.66 -15.48
C GLY A 433 22.71 2.69 -16.29
N PHE A 434 21.76 3.24 -17.04
CA PHE A 434 20.73 2.46 -17.69
C PHE A 434 21.23 1.83 -18.99
N THR A 435 21.10 0.51 -19.12
CA THR A 435 21.22 -0.20 -20.41
C THR A 435 19.86 -0.47 -21.06
N THR A 436 18.80 -0.40 -20.25
CA THR A 436 17.38 -0.35 -20.59
C THR A 436 16.70 0.51 -19.52
N LEU A 437 15.54 1.08 -19.80
CA LEU A 437 14.81 1.90 -18.84
C LEU A 437 13.31 1.64 -18.93
N GLY A 438 12.64 1.55 -17.78
CA GLY A 438 11.21 1.27 -17.70
C GLY A 438 10.88 -0.16 -17.32
N LYS A 439 9.63 -0.38 -16.89
CA LYS A 439 9.12 -1.67 -16.40
C LYS A 439 7.67 -1.87 -16.76
N THR A 440 7.27 -3.12 -16.96
CA THR A 440 5.86 -3.50 -17.03
C THR A 440 5.17 -3.16 -15.71
N LEU A 441 3.93 -2.73 -15.78
CA LEU A 441 3.12 -2.37 -14.63
C LEU A 441 2.99 -3.52 -13.64
N GLY A 442 3.13 -3.23 -12.34
CA GLY A 442 3.06 -4.22 -11.27
C GLY A 442 4.30 -5.09 -11.13
N THR A 443 5.37 -4.80 -11.87
CA THR A 443 6.68 -5.46 -11.75
C THR A 443 7.74 -4.55 -11.11
N GLU A 444 7.36 -3.33 -10.72
CA GLU A 444 8.16 -2.48 -9.85
C GLU A 444 8.40 -3.16 -8.49
N ASN A 445 9.56 -2.92 -7.89
CA ASN A 445 9.86 -3.44 -6.55
C ASN A 445 8.96 -2.77 -5.49
N GLN A 446 8.80 -3.39 -4.32
CA GLN A 446 8.19 -2.69 -3.18
C GLN A 446 9.09 -1.51 -2.76
N GLY A 447 8.54 -0.29 -2.80
CA GLY A 447 9.30 0.95 -2.61
C GLY A 447 9.67 1.62 -3.93
N TYR A 448 10.58 2.59 -3.89
CA TYR A 448 11.10 3.26 -5.10
C TYR A 448 12.06 2.35 -5.87
N ASP A 449 11.90 2.30 -7.18
CA ASP A 449 12.73 1.53 -8.10
C ASP A 449 13.25 2.42 -9.24
N ASN A 450 14.53 2.81 -9.13
CA ASN A 450 15.21 3.71 -10.05
C ASN A 450 15.21 3.26 -11.53
N LYS A 451 14.88 1.99 -11.85
CA LYS A 451 14.75 1.52 -13.24
C LYS A 451 13.36 1.73 -13.85
N THR A 452 12.41 2.23 -13.08
CA THR A 452 11.03 2.47 -13.54
C THR A 452 10.89 3.90 -14.05
N ILE A 453 10.20 4.09 -15.18
CA ILE A 453 9.79 5.41 -15.64
C ILE A 453 8.52 5.79 -14.87
N TYR A 454 8.66 6.67 -13.89
CA TYR A 454 7.56 7.12 -13.04
C TYR A 454 6.91 8.41 -13.55
N TYR A 455 5.59 8.50 -13.41
CA TYR A 455 4.88 9.78 -13.42
C TYR A 455 5.25 10.61 -12.17
N LYS A 456 4.88 11.89 -12.17
CA LYS A 456 5.18 12.82 -11.06
C LYS A 456 4.57 12.36 -9.74
N ASP A 457 3.42 11.70 -9.77
CA ASP A 457 2.78 11.11 -8.58
C ASP A 457 3.47 9.84 -8.05
N GLY A 458 4.53 9.36 -8.71
CA GLY A 458 5.26 8.14 -8.36
C GLY A 458 4.61 6.85 -8.86
N SER A 459 3.56 6.94 -9.68
CA SER A 459 2.98 5.77 -10.34
C SER A 459 3.83 5.34 -11.54
N ASN A 460 3.96 4.02 -11.74
CA ASN A 460 4.71 3.44 -12.86
C ASN A 460 4.00 3.74 -14.19
N SER A 461 4.70 4.35 -15.14
CA SER A 461 4.14 4.67 -16.48
C SER A 461 3.85 3.44 -17.34
N GLY A 462 4.52 2.31 -17.07
CA GLY A 462 4.44 1.11 -17.88
C GLY A 462 5.21 1.19 -19.21
N ILE A 463 5.87 2.31 -19.49
CA ILE A 463 6.70 2.52 -20.68
C ILE A 463 8.02 1.77 -20.49
N ILE A 464 8.51 1.13 -21.54
CA ILE A 464 9.80 0.42 -21.55
C ILE A 464 10.58 0.82 -22.80
N ILE A 465 11.85 1.15 -22.61
CA ILE A 465 12.84 1.45 -23.64
C ILE A 465 13.93 0.39 -23.53
N ASP A 466 14.01 -0.48 -24.53
CA ASP A 466 14.95 -1.59 -24.55
C ASP A 466 15.51 -1.87 -25.96
N ASN A 467 16.21 -3.01 -26.09
CA ASN A 467 16.84 -3.45 -27.33
C ASN A 467 17.75 -2.40 -28.00
N ILE A 468 18.45 -1.62 -27.18
CA ILE A 468 19.20 -0.43 -27.59
C ILE A 468 20.48 -0.84 -28.32
N ARG A 469 20.71 -0.25 -29.50
CA ARG A 469 21.85 -0.50 -30.38
C ARG A 469 22.44 0.83 -30.85
N ILE A 470 23.72 1.05 -30.59
CA ILE A 470 24.48 2.18 -31.13
C ILE A 470 25.03 1.78 -32.50
N ASN A 471 24.67 2.53 -33.54
CA ASN A 471 25.13 2.32 -34.90
C ASN A 471 26.48 3.02 -35.15
N THR A 472 27.17 2.67 -36.23
CA THR A 472 28.50 3.21 -36.56
C THR A 472 28.55 4.73 -36.79
N ASN A 473 27.41 5.36 -37.05
CA ASN A 473 27.27 6.80 -37.23
C ASN A 473 26.73 7.52 -35.97
N ASN A 474 26.84 6.90 -34.79
CA ASN A 474 26.30 7.38 -33.51
C ASN A 474 24.78 7.54 -33.45
N SER A 475 24.03 7.11 -34.47
CA SER A 475 22.58 6.95 -34.34
C SER A 475 22.26 5.78 -33.41
N ILE A 476 21.14 5.86 -32.71
CA ILE A 476 20.71 4.83 -31.76
C ILE A 476 19.38 4.25 -32.23
N THR A 477 19.32 2.92 -32.32
CA THR A 477 18.09 2.18 -32.58
C THR A 477 17.62 1.48 -31.31
N PHE A 478 16.32 1.56 -30.99
CA PHE A 478 15.72 0.95 -29.80
C PHE A 478 14.27 0.54 -30.06
N ASP A 479 13.72 -0.24 -29.13
CA ASP A 479 12.29 -0.58 -29.11
C ASP A 479 11.60 0.18 -27.97
N LEU A 480 10.37 0.62 -28.24
CA LEU A 480 9.49 1.31 -27.30
C LEU A 480 8.27 0.43 -27.05
N SER A 481 8.11 -0.05 -25.82
CA SER A 481 6.89 -0.75 -25.40
C SER A 481 6.00 0.19 -24.60
N MET A 482 4.73 0.26 -24.99
CA MET A 482 3.69 1.03 -24.30
C MET A 482 2.80 0.10 -23.47
N PRO A 483 2.24 0.58 -22.34
CA PRO A 483 1.30 -0.20 -21.56
C PRO A 483 -0.01 -0.41 -22.33
N GLU A 484 -0.68 -1.54 -22.13
CA GLU A 484 -2.02 -1.76 -22.71
C GLU A 484 -3.03 -0.75 -22.14
N SER A 485 -3.89 -0.21 -23.02
CA SER A 485 -5.04 0.61 -22.66
C SER A 485 -6.15 -0.22 -22.01
N LEU A 486 -7.05 0.42 -21.26
CA LEU A 486 -8.23 -0.26 -20.74
C LEU A 486 -9.12 -0.74 -21.89
N LYS A 487 -9.71 -1.92 -21.73
CA LYS A 487 -10.74 -2.41 -22.65
C LYS A 487 -12.02 -1.60 -22.44
N GLY A 488 -12.70 -1.25 -23.52
CA GLY A 488 -13.91 -0.41 -23.51
C GLY A 488 -13.64 1.01 -24.01
N GLU A 489 -14.69 1.84 -24.06
CA GLU A 489 -14.62 3.23 -24.53
C GLU A 489 -14.92 4.24 -23.41
N GLY A 490 -15.10 3.76 -22.18
CA GLY A 490 -15.45 4.60 -21.02
C GLY A 490 -16.85 5.21 -21.09
N THR A 491 -17.74 4.72 -21.96
CA THR A 491 -19.12 5.20 -22.08
C THR A 491 -20.07 4.36 -21.24
N GLN A 492 -21.28 4.86 -20.96
CA GLN A 492 -22.27 4.11 -20.18
C GLN A 492 -22.61 2.73 -20.79
N ASN A 493 -22.62 2.61 -22.12
CA ASN A 493 -22.93 1.36 -22.81
C ASN A 493 -21.71 0.47 -23.07
N ASN A 494 -20.50 1.04 -22.94
CA ASN A 494 -19.23 0.38 -23.19
C ASN A 494 -18.18 0.90 -22.19
N PRO A 495 -18.35 0.59 -20.89
CA PRO A 495 -17.50 1.12 -19.83
C PRO A 495 -16.09 0.55 -19.94
N TYR A 496 -15.12 1.25 -19.35
CA TYR A 496 -13.79 0.69 -19.18
C TYR A 496 -13.82 -0.50 -18.20
N GLU A 497 -13.34 -1.64 -18.66
CA GLU A 497 -13.34 -2.90 -17.91
C GLU A 497 -12.10 -3.01 -17.04
N ILE A 498 -12.30 -3.22 -15.74
CA ILE A 498 -11.23 -3.42 -14.76
C ILE A 498 -11.12 -4.91 -14.45
N TYR A 499 -10.01 -5.52 -14.87
CA TYR A 499 -9.68 -6.91 -14.56
C TYR A 499 -8.55 -7.04 -13.57
N THR A 500 -7.61 -6.11 -13.48
CA THR A 500 -6.40 -6.30 -12.65
C THR A 500 -6.23 -5.17 -11.64
N PRO A 501 -5.43 -5.37 -10.58
CA PRO A 501 -4.98 -4.26 -9.73
C PRO A 501 -4.38 -3.09 -10.51
N ASN A 502 -3.70 -3.36 -11.64
CA ASN A 502 -3.12 -2.34 -12.50
C ASN A 502 -4.18 -1.60 -13.32
N ASP A 503 -5.25 -2.28 -13.74
CA ASP A 503 -6.40 -1.65 -14.40
C ASP A 503 -7.12 -0.73 -13.40
N LEU A 504 -7.20 -1.13 -12.12
CA LEU A 504 -7.80 -0.32 -11.06
C LEU A 504 -7.02 0.99 -10.85
N ARG A 505 -5.69 0.96 -10.98
CA ARG A 505 -4.87 2.18 -10.94
C ARG A 505 -5.15 3.13 -12.11
N MET A 506 -5.69 2.64 -13.22
CA MET A 506 -6.08 3.46 -14.37
C MET A 506 -7.45 4.11 -14.18
N VAL A 507 -8.14 3.86 -13.07
CA VAL A 507 -9.33 4.63 -12.71
C VAL A 507 -8.85 6.02 -12.29
N THR A 508 -8.69 6.89 -13.28
CA THR A 508 -8.11 8.21 -13.07
C THR A 508 -9.14 9.28 -12.76
N ALA A 509 -8.62 10.32 -12.12
CA ALA A 509 -9.25 11.60 -11.89
C ALA A 509 -9.56 12.37 -13.17
N GLY A 510 -10.77 12.94 -13.24
CA GLY A 510 -10.96 14.22 -13.92
C GLY A 510 -11.85 14.23 -15.17
N THR A 511 -12.29 13.09 -15.70
CA THR A 511 -13.33 13.10 -16.75
C THR A 511 -14.69 12.74 -16.16
N ALA A 512 -15.51 13.78 -15.98
CA ALA A 512 -16.94 13.59 -15.78
C ALA A 512 -17.51 12.76 -16.95
N ASN A 513 -18.47 11.88 -16.65
CA ASN A 513 -19.10 10.96 -17.60
C ASN A 513 -18.23 9.82 -18.13
N THR A 514 -17.08 9.52 -17.52
CA THR A 514 -16.36 8.26 -17.78
C THR A 514 -16.89 7.13 -16.91
N TYR A 515 -17.19 5.99 -17.51
CA TYR A 515 -17.75 4.81 -16.85
C TYR A 515 -16.72 3.70 -16.76
N TYR A 516 -16.57 3.16 -15.56
CA TYR A 516 -15.69 2.05 -15.23
C TYR A 516 -16.50 0.91 -14.63
N GLN A 517 -16.10 -0.32 -14.92
CA GLN A 517 -16.79 -1.51 -14.44
C GLN A 517 -15.80 -2.55 -13.95
N LEU A 518 -15.97 -2.98 -12.70
CA LEU A 518 -15.16 -4.04 -12.12
C LEU A 518 -15.65 -5.40 -12.60
N MET A 519 -14.78 -6.13 -13.29
CA MET A 519 -15.15 -7.39 -13.95
C MET A 519 -14.87 -8.60 -13.06
N LYS A 520 -13.86 -8.52 -12.19
CA LYS A 520 -13.46 -9.60 -11.27
C LYS A 520 -13.11 -9.07 -9.89
N ASP A 521 -13.14 -9.97 -8.89
CA ASP A 521 -12.58 -9.65 -7.58
C ASP A 521 -11.08 -9.40 -7.71
N LEU A 522 -10.57 -8.39 -7.00
CA LEU A 522 -9.17 -8.00 -7.01
C LEU A 522 -8.54 -8.29 -5.66
N ASP A 523 -7.32 -8.81 -5.66
CA ASP A 523 -6.48 -8.90 -4.46
C ASP A 523 -5.29 -7.96 -4.64
N LEU A 524 -5.16 -7.00 -3.73
CA LEU A 524 -4.11 -5.99 -3.79
C LEU A 524 -2.89 -6.36 -2.93
N SER A 525 -2.84 -7.55 -2.33
CA SER A 525 -1.75 -7.94 -1.41
C SER A 525 -0.35 -7.93 -2.05
N SER A 526 -0.26 -8.12 -3.37
CA SER A 526 1.01 -8.14 -4.11
C SER A 526 1.37 -6.79 -4.75
N VAL A 527 0.54 -5.76 -4.57
CA VAL A 527 0.69 -4.45 -5.22
C VAL A 527 0.81 -3.38 -4.16
N ASN A 528 1.80 -2.50 -4.29
CA ASN A 528 1.92 -1.32 -3.43
C ASN A 528 0.93 -0.24 -3.89
N PHE A 529 -0.34 -0.34 -3.50
CA PHE A 529 -1.38 0.56 -3.99
C PHE A 529 -1.26 1.97 -3.39
N THR A 530 -1.24 3.00 -4.23
CA THR A 530 -1.31 4.40 -3.83
C THR A 530 -2.73 4.93 -3.98
N THR A 531 -3.14 5.84 -3.09
CA THR A 531 -4.47 6.47 -3.17
C THR A 531 -4.68 7.10 -4.55
N LEU A 532 -5.85 6.87 -5.17
CA LEU A 532 -6.27 7.59 -6.37
C LEU A 532 -6.71 9.00 -5.97
N ASP A 533 -6.21 10.03 -6.63
CA ASP A 533 -6.40 11.44 -6.21
C ASP A 533 -7.87 11.90 -6.27
N HIS A 534 -8.35 12.35 -7.44
CA HIS A 534 -9.77 12.72 -7.62
C HIS A 534 -10.55 11.65 -8.39
N PHE A 535 -11.88 11.60 -8.27
CA PHE A 535 -12.74 10.75 -9.09
C PHE A 535 -14.06 11.45 -9.43
N ALA A 536 -14.31 11.68 -10.72
CA ALA A 536 -15.48 12.39 -11.24
C ALA A 536 -16.43 11.50 -12.09
N GLY A 537 -16.09 10.21 -12.24
CA GLY A 537 -16.80 9.27 -13.13
C GLY A 537 -17.85 8.41 -12.43
N VAL A 538 -18.19 7.30 -13.07
CA VAL A 538 -19.03 6.23 -12.50
C VAL A 538 -18.22 4.95 -12.39
N LEU A 539 -18.10 4.38 -11.19
CA LEU A 539 -17.47 3.08 -10.95
C LEU A 539 -18.52 2.08 -10.48
N GLU A 540 -18.84 1.13 -11.34
CA GLU A 540 -19.74 0.01 -11.02
C GLU A 540 -18.91 -1.21 -10.59
N GLY A 541 -19.05 -1.59 -9.32
CA GLY A 541 -18.35 -2.73 -8.74
C GLY A 541 -18.93 -4.09 -9.11
N ASN A 542 -20.14 -4.17 -9.70
CA ASN A 542 -20.82 -5.44 -10.05
C ASN A 542 -20.97 -6.46 -8.90
N GLY A 543 -20.95 -6.00 -7.65
CA GLY A 543 -20.93 -6.84 -6.45
C GLY A 543 -19.57 -7.50 -6.16
N ARG A 544 -18.52 -7.16 -6.92
CA ARG A 544 -17.16 -7.69 -6.77
C ARG A 544 -16.47 -7.14 -5.52
N ILE A 545 -15.40 -7.82 -5.13
CA ILE A 545 -14.63 -7.56 -3.91
C ILE A 545 -13.22 -7.08 -4.24
N ILE A 546 -12.78 -6.00 -3.61
CA ILE A 546 -11.37 -5.60 -3.54
C ILE A 546 -10.82 -6.05 -2.18
N LYS A 547 -9.81 -6.91 -2.19
CA LYS A 547 -9.21 -7.53 -0.99
C LYS A 547 -7.87 -6.89 -0.68
N ASN A 548 -7.56 -6.82 0.62
CA ASN A 548 -6.24 -6.49 1.15
C ASN A 548 -5.69 -5.15 0.65
N LEU A 549 -6.56 -4.16 0.43
CA LEU A 549 -6.14 -2.79 0.14
C LEU A 549 -5.30 -2.25 1.30
N SER A 550 -4.04 -1.89 1.05
CA SER A 550 -3.14 -1.33 2.06
C SER A 550 -2.65 0.04 1.60
N VAL A 551 -3.00 1.09 2.32
CA VAL A 551 -2.68 2.48 1.94
C VAL A 551 -2.26 3.29 3.16
N THR A 552 -1.14 4.02 3.02
CA THR A 552 -0.69 5.03 3.99
C THR A 552 -0.56 6.37 3.28
N GLY A 553 -1.20 7.42 3.81
CA GLY A 553 -1.18 8.76 3.24
C GLY A 553 -0.86 9.85 4.28
N ALA A 554 -0.31 10.97 3.82
CA ALA A 554 0.05 12.10 4.70
C ALA A 554 -1.20 12.87 5.18
N PHE A 555 -2.09 13.21 4.24
CA PHE A 555 -3.35 13.93 4.49
C PHE A 555 -4.56 13.03 4.22
N GLY A 556 -4.82 12.66 2.97
CA GLY A 556 -5.83 11.68 2.59
C GLY A 556 -5.30 10.26 2.49
N ALA A 557 -6.03 9.27 3.00
CA ALA A 557 -5.71 7.86 2.79
C ALA A 557 -6.98 7.04 2.52
N GLY A 558 -6.96 6.27 1.42
CA GLY A 558 -8.06 5.42 0.97
C GLY A 558 -7.80 4.80 -0.40
N LEU A 559 -8.81 4.14 -0.97
CA LEU A 559 -8.78 3.77 -2.39
C LEU A 559 -8.77 5.05 -3.25
N ILE A 560 -9.64 6.01 -2.90
CA ILE A 560 -9.78 7.30 -3.58
C ILE A 560 -9.75 8.40 -2.53
N ASP A 561 -8.94 9.44 -2.75
CA ASP A 561 -8.86 10.60 -1.86
C ASP A 561 -10.15 11.42 -1.99
N ARG A 562 -10.51 11.87 -3.19
CA ARG A 562 -11.68 12.73 -3.41
C ARG A 562 -12.68 12.18 -4.43
N VAL A 563 -13.88 11.84 -3.97
CA VAL A 563 -15.02 11.51 -4.83
C VAL A 563 -15.82 12.78 -5.11
N GLU A 564 -15.68 13.32 -6.32
CA GLU A 564 -16.20 14.63 -6.72
C GLU A 564 -17.73 14.67 -6.81
N ALA A 565 -18.28 15.90 -6.76
CA ALA A 565 -19.71 16.12 -6.99
C ALA A 565 -20.12 15.60 -8.38
N GLY A 566 -21.18 14.79 -8.43
CA GLY A 566 -21.65 14.14 -9.67
C GLY A 566 -21.03 12.77 -9.94
N ALA A 567 -19.95 12.40 -9.24
CA ALA A 567 -19.39 11.05 -9.31
C ALA A 567 -20.28 10.03 -8.60
N ALA A 568 -20.19 8.77 -9.02
CA ALA A 568 -20.91 7.68 -8.35
C ALA A 568 -20.10 6.39 -8.30
N ILE A 569 -20.05 5.77 -7.12
CA ILE A 569 -19.44 4.45 -6.91
C ILE A 569 -20.51 3.54 -6.34
N ARG A 570 -20.77 2.42 -7.01
CA ARG A 570 -21.86 1.51 -6.64
C ARG A 570 -21.44 0.07 -6.59
N ASN A 571 -22.15 -0.73 -5.79
CA ASN A 571 -22.11 -2.19 -5.85
C ASN A 571 -20.69 -2.77 -5.67
N LEU A 572 -19.89 -2.22 -4.77
CA LEU A 572 -18.48 -2.59 -4.59
C LEU A 572 -18.22 -3.00 -3.14
N ASN A 573 -17.48 -4.08 -2.95
CA ASN A 573 -17.21 -4.63 -1.63
C ASN A 573 -15.70 -4.62 -1.35
N PHE A 574 -15.32 -4.55 -0.08
CA PHE A 574 -13.95 -4.54 0.39
C PHE A 574 -13.76 -5.60 1.47
N GLU A 575 -12.62 -6.29 1.46
CA GLU A 575 -12.25 -7.28 2.47
C GLU A 575 -10.86 -6.96 3.03
N ASN A 576 -10.77 -6.88 4.37
CA ASN A 576 -9.54 -6.62 5.12
C ASN A 576 -8.71 -5.40 4.67
N PRO A 577 -9.30 -4.21 4.45
CA PRO A 577 -8.52 -3.01 4.14
C PRO A 577 -7.67 -2.57 5.34
N ILE A 578 -6.46 -2.07 5.10
CA ILE A 578 -5.55 -1.46 6.07
C ILE A 578 -5.24 -0.04 5.59
N ILE A 579 -5.80 0.96 6.27
CA ILE A 579 -5.68 2.36 5.84
C ILE A 579 -5.16 3.20 7.00
N HIS A 580 -4.13 4.01 6.72
CA HIS A 580 -3.54 4.92 7.69
C HIS A 580 -3.34 6.33 7.10
N ALA A 581 -3.94 7.35 7.72
CA ALA A 581 -3.64 8.75 7.41
C ALA A 581 -2.86 9.40 8.55
N GLU A 582 -1.69 9.99 8.27
CA GLU A 582 -0.86 10.61 9.30
C GLU A 582 -1.57 11.78 9.98
N ASN A 583 -2.06 12.79 9.24
CA ASN A 583 -2.66 14.00 9.85
C ASN A 583 -4.02 14.45 9.26
N GLY A 584 -4.62 13.73 8.30
CA GLY A 584 -5.90 14.13 7.69
C GLY A 584 -7.04 13.11 7.84
N TYR A 585 -7.64 12.70 6.72
CA TYR A 585 -8.87 11.92 6.66
C TYR A 585 -8.59 10.50 6.16
N ALA A 586 -8.91 9.50 6.99
CA ALA A 586 -8.84 8.09 6.61
C ALA A 586 -10.23 7.49 6.39
N GLY A 587 -10.38 6.75 5.30
CA GLY A 587 -11.57 5.97 4.95
C GLY A 587 -11.27 5.12 3.72
N ILE A 588 -12.17 4.21 3.33
CA ILE A 588 -12.06 3.61 1.97
C ILE A 588 -12.07 4.73 0.93
N PHE A 589 -12.83 5.79 1.20
CA PHE A 589 -12.84 7.04 0.45
C PHE A 589 -12.53 8.19 1.41
N SER A 590 -11.54 9.04 1.15
CA SER A 590 -11.13 10.04 2.15
C SER A 590 -12.13 11.19 2.26
N ASP A 591 -12.50 11.84 1.15
CA ASP A 591 -13.50 12.91 0.99
C ASP A 591 -14.54 12.54 -0.06
N VAL A 592 -15.83 12.66 0.30
CA VAL A 592 -16.95 12.26 -0.54
C VAL A 592 -17.92 13.42 -0.74
N SER A 593 -17.93 13.98 -1.95
CA SER A 593 -18.95 14.91 -2.46
C SER A 593 -19.93 14.26 -3.44
N GLY A 594 -19.61 13.06 -3.95
CA GLY A 594 -20.47 12.28 -4.85
C GLY A 594 -21.41 11.28 -4.15
N LEU A 595 -21.78 10.22 -4.86
CA LEU A 595 -22.63 9.12 -4.38
C LEU A 595 -21.81 7.84 -4.10
N LEU A 596 -21.92 7.31 -2.90
CA LEU A 596 -21.55 5.93 -2.56
C LEU A 596 -22.84 5.12 -2.33
N GLN A 597 -23.03 4.03 -3.08
CA GLN A 597 -24.24 3.22 -2.97
C GLN A 597 -23.93 1.72 -2.92
N ASN A 598 -24.57 1.00 -2.00
CA ASN A 598 -24.41 -0.45 -1.89
C ASN A 598 -22.92 -0.88 -1.77
N ILE A 599 -22.19 -0.21 -0.88
CA ILE A 599 -20.78 -0.48 -0.60
C ILE A 599 -20.66 -1.30 0.68
N ALA A 600 -19.78 -2.31 0.68
CA ALA A 600 -19.53 -3.12 1.88
C ALA A 600 -18.06 -3.12 2.28
N VAL A 601 -17.80 -3.08 3.59
CA VAL A 601 -16.45 -3.27 4.13
C VAL A 601 -16.46 -4.38 5.18
N TYR A 602 -15.77 -5.47 4.88
CA TYR A 602 -15.65 -6.66 5.72
C TYR A 602 -14.29 -6.69 6.43
N GLY A 603 -14.29 -6.47 7.75
CA GLY A 603 -13.08 -6.38 8.56
C GLY A 603 -12.18 -5.19 8.18
N GLY A 604 -10.90 -5.30 8.48
CA GLY A 604 -9.90 -4.26 8.22
C GLY A 604 -9.68 -3.28 9.38
N ASN A 605 -8.63 -2.48 9.25
CA ASN A 605 -8.20 -1.45 10.20
C ASN A 605 -8.05 -0.11 9.47
N ILE A 606 -8.87 0.87 9.84
CA ILE A 606 -8.81 2.22 9.29
C ILE A 606 -8.43 3.17 10.42
N SER A 607 -7.36 3.94 10.23
CA SER A 607 -6.79 4.74 11.29
C SER A 607 -6.28 6.08 10.83
N SER A 608 -6.35 7.08 11.71
CA SER A 608 -5.71 8.37 11.50
C SER A 608 -5.36 9.02 12.85
N LYS A 609 -4.32 9.86 12.90
CA LYS A 609 -4.11 10.70 14.10
C LYS A 609 -5.18 11.79 14.24
N SER A 610 -5.87 12.15 13.15
CA SER A 610 -6.89 13.20 13.10
C SER A 610 -8.31 12.62 12.98
N ARG A 611 -8.73 12.22 11.77
CA ARG A 611 -10.12 11.85 11.46
C ARG A 611 -10.18 10.54 10.69
N ALA A 612 -11.00 9.59 11.14
CA ALA A 612 -11.19 8.32 10.43
C ALA A 612 -12.65 7.85 10.44
N GLY A 613 -13.06 7.25 9.33
CA GLY A 613 -14.34 6.56 9.19
C GLY A 613 -14.24 5.21 8.49
N GLY A 614 -15.12 4.28 8.85
CA GLY A 614 -15.09 2.89 8.37
C GLY A 614 -15.39 2.73 6.87
N LEU A 615 -16.02 3.74 6.25
CA LEU A 615 -16.26 3.82 4.81
C LEU A 615 -15.68 5.11 4.23
N ALA A 616 -15.96 6.27 4.84
CA ALA A 616 -15.40 7.53 4.39
C ALA A 616 -14.77 8.38 5.49
N GLY A 617 -13.74 9.17 5.19
CA GLY A 617 -13.18 10.11 6.16
C GLY A 617 -14.17 11.26 6.43
N ILE A 618 -14.55 11.99 5.39
CA ILE A 618 -15.52 13.09 5.42
C ILE A 618 -16.60 12.88 4.35
N LEU A 619 -17.83 13.26 4.68
CA LEU A 619 -18.94 13.39 3.74
C LEU A 619 -19.25 14.88 3.57
N ASN A 620 -19.04 15.42 2.37
CA ASN A 620 -19.14 16.84 2.05
C ASN A 620 -20.25 17.07 1.02
N GLU A 621 -21.47 17.29 1.48
CA GLU A 621 -22.70 17.37 0.65
C GLU A 621 -23.04 16.11 -0.20
N GLY A 622 -22.21 15.07 -0.16
CA GLY A 622 -22.43 13.81 -0.84
C GLY A 622 -23.50 12.90 -0.22
N LYS A 623 -23.58 11.67 -0.74
CA LYS A 623 -24.55 10.66 -0.28
C LYS A 623 -23.90 9.30 -0.02
N ILE A 624 -24.30 8.66 1.08
CA ILE A 624 -23.97 7.27 1.39
C ILE A 624 -25.27 6.49 1.60
N ILE A 625 -25.52 5.51 0.74
CA ILE A 625 -26.80 4.79 0.68
C ILE A 625 -26.55 3.28 0.66
N ASP A 626 -27.40 2.49 1.34
CA ASP A 626 -27.42 1.01 1.29
C ASP A 626 -26.09 0.33 1.69
N SER A 627 -25.29 0.98 2.55
CA SER A 627 -23.88 0.59 2.76
C SER A 627 -23.61 -0.03 4.13
N TYR A 628 -22.56 -0.86 4.20
CA TYR A 628 -22.19 -1.63 5.39
C TYR A 628 -20.70 -1.51 5.69
N THR A 629 -20.34 -1.43 6.96
CA THR A 629 -18.94 -1.56 7.38
C THR A 629 -18.79 -2.30 8.70
N SER A 630 -17.79 -3.17 8.75
CA SER A 630 -17.31 -3.87 9.96
C SER A 630 -15.84 -3.57 10.27
N ALA A 631 -15.26 -2.57 9.60
CA ALA A 631 -13.88 -2.16 9.81
C ALA A 631 -13.67 -1.58 11.21
N THR A 632 -12.54 -1.91 11.83
CA THR A 632 -12.15 -1.26 13.09
C THR A 632 -11.60 0.12 12.77
N VAL A 633 -12.17 1.16 13.41
CA VAL A 633 -11.81 2.56 13.18
C VAL A 633 -11.11 3.11 14.42
N THR A 634 -9.94 3.73 14.24
CA THR A 634 -9.18 4.35 15.34
C THR A 634 -8.68 5.74 14.97
N ALA A 635 -9.16 6.79 15.65
CA ALA A 635 -8.71 8.16 15.44
C ALA A 635 -9.04 9.09 16.61
N ASN A 636 -8.51 10.32 16.60
CA ASN A 636 -8.95 11.36 17.53
C ASN A 636 -10.43 11.71 17.33
N HIS A 637 -10.87 11.79 16.08
CA HIS A 637 -12.27 11.89 15.69
C HIS A 637 -12.66 10.65 14.88
N ALA A 638 -13.12 9.61 15.57
CA ALA A 638 -13.43 8.31 14.97
C ALA A 638 -14.94 8.11 14.84
N GLY A 639 -15.44 7.93 13.62
CA GLY A 639 -16.82 7.50 13.41
C GLY A 639 -16.90 6.15 12.71
N GLY A 640 -17.87 5.32 13.08
CA GLY A 640 -17.91 3.95 12.56
C GLY A 640 -18.20 3.87 11.06
N LEU A 641 -18.98 4.79 10.49
CA LEU A 641 -19.20 4.90 9.04
C LEU A 641 -18.36 6.02 8.42
N ILE A 642 -18.48 7.25 8.97
CA ILE A 642 -17.72 8.42 8.55
C ILE A 642 -17.14 9.19 9.73
N SER A 643 -16.10 10.02 9.58
CA SER A 643 -15.67 10.89 10.70
C SER A 643 -16.49 12.19 10.78
N TYR A 644 -16.56 12.95 9.68
CA TYR A 644 -17.09 14.32 9.64
C TYR A 644 -18.24 14.45 8.63
N LEU A 645 -19.37 15.00 9.06
CA LEU A 645 -20.55 15.23 8.24
C LEU A 645 -20.72 16.73 7.93
N ASN A 646 -20.32 17.16 6.74
CA ASN A 646 -20.41 18.53 6.24
C ASN A 646 -21.55 18.67 5.22
N GLY A 647 -22.81 18.62 5.68
CA GLY A 647 -23.96 18.48 4.76
C GLY A 647 -24.12 17.05 4.24
N GLY A 648 -25.08 16.81 3.34
CA GLY A 648 -25.27 15.51 2.68
C GLY A 648 -26.30 14.57 3.33
N GLU A 649 -26.30 13.33 2.85
CA GLU A 649 -27.34 12.32 3.14
C GLU A 649 -26.74 10.94 3.45
N ILE A 650 -27.17 10.32 4.56
CA ILE A 650 -26.87 8.93 4.91
C ILE A 650 -28.19 8.18 5.09
N ASP A 651 -28.40 7.11 4.33
CA ASP A 651 -29.62 6.31 4.39
C ASP A 651 -29.30 4.80 4.34
N SER A 652 -30.06 4.03 5.11
CA SER A 652 -30.11 2.56 5.01
C SER A 652 -28.72 1.90 5.18
N CYS A 653 -27.95 2.38 6.15
CA CYS A 653 -26.59 1.87 6.42
C CYS A 653 -26.50 1.04 7.71
N PHE A 654 -25.48 0.16 7.81
CA PHE A 654 -25.21 -0.62 9.02
C PHE A 654 -23.74 -0.66 9.42
N VAL A 655 -23.45 -0.40 10.70
CA VAL A 655 -22.09 -0.37 11.26
C VAL A 655 -21.89 -1.46 12.31
N GLN A 656 -20.86 -2.28 12.16
CA GLN A 656 -20.54 -3.39 13.05
C GLN A 656 -19.05 -3.46 13.45
N GLY A 657 -18.25 -2.46 13.07
CA GLY A 657 -16.84 -2.38 13.43
C GLY A 657 -16.59 -1.65 14.75
N ALA A 658 -15.50 -1.97 15.45
CA ALA A 658 -15.14 -1.27 16.69
C ALA A 658 -14.74 0.19 16.40
N VAL A 659 -15.18 1.13 17.24
CA VAL A 659 -14.89 2.57 17.08
C VAL A 659 -14.10 3.07 18.29
N ASN A 660 -12.82 3.34 18.07
CA ASN A 660 -11.85 3.67 19.11
C ASN A 660 -11.37 5.11 19.00
N GLY A 661 -11.38 5.83 20.11
CA GLY A 661 -10.80 7.16 20.23
C GLY A 661 -9.30 7.10 20.57
N SER A 662 -8.48 7.92 19.94
CA SER A 662 -7.03 8.02 20.22
C SER A 662 -6.57 9.47 20.38
N GLY A 663 -5.56 9.74 21.21
CA GLY A 663 -5.04 11.10 21.40
C GLY A 663 -5.77 11.89 22.50
N GLN A 664 -5.64 13.22 22.45
CA GLN A 664 -6.18 14.14 23.47
C GLN A 664 -7.64 14.51 23.16
N ASN A 665 -8.54 14.28 24.12
CA ASN A 665 -9.99 14.56 24.04
C ASN A 665 -10.69 13.92 22.82
N PRO A 666 -10.58 12.58 22.65
CA PRO A 666 -11.13 11.94 21.47
C PRO A 666 -12.66 12.00 21.44
N VAL A 667 -13.20 12.21 20.24
CA VAL A 667 -14.63 12.16 19.95
C VAL A 667 -14.91 10.91 19.14
N THR A 668 -15.88 10.12 19.61
CA THR A 668 -16.28 8.87 18.95
C THR A 668 -17.77 8.84 18.69
N GLY A 669 -18.19 8.27 17.57
CA GLY A 669 -19.61 8.06 17.26
C GLY A 669 -19.85 6.86 16.36
N ALA A 670 -21.02 6.24 16.48
CA ALA A 670 -21.29 5.00 15.76
C ALA A 670 -21.42 5.21 14.24
N ILE A 671 -22.08 6.28 13.81
CA ILE A 671 -22.20 6.64 12.39
C ILE A 671 -21.14 7.69 12.05
N PHE A 672 -21.18 8.83 12.73
CA PHE A 672 -20.25 9.96 12.56
C PHE A 672 -19.76 10.50 13.91
N SER A 673 -18.58 11.11 13.92
CA SER A 673 -17.98 11.71 15.13
C SER A 673 -18.26 13.22 15.27
N TYR A 674 -18.43 13.94 14.17
CA TYR A 674 -18.69 15.38 14.14
C TYR A 674 -19.65 15.75 12.99
N TRP A 675 -20.42 16.83 13.13
CA TRP A 675 -21.31 17.36 12.09
C TRP A 675 -21.39 18.89 12.10
N VAL A 676 -21.82 19.48 10.98
CA VAL A 676 -22.09 20.92 10.85
C VAL A 676 -23.59 21.20 10.89
N GLU A 677 -24.05 21.85 11.96
CA GLU A 677 -25.49 22.08 12.22
C GLU A 677 -26.19 22.94 11.15
N SER A 678 -25.52 23.98 10.65
CA SER A 678 -26.09 24.95 9.70
C SER A 678 -26.47 24.33 8.34
N LEU A 679 -25.91 23.16 8.00
CA LEU A 679 -26.04 22.54 6.67
C LEU A 679 -27.21 21.55 6.55
N LYS A 680 -28.02 21.35 7.61
CA LYS A 680 -29.24 20.51 7.60
C LYS A 680 -29.04 19.09 7.03
N SER A 681 -27.94 18.42 7.36
CA SER A 681 -27.68 17.04 6.95
C SER A 681 -28.81 16.08 7.33
N LYS A 682 -29.02 15.04 6.50
CA LYS A 682 -30.07 14.03 6.69
C LYS A 682 -29.46 12.67 6.99
N VAL A 683 -29.86 12.04 8.09
CA VAL A 683 -29.40 10.69 8.43
C VAL A 683 -30.59 9.86 8.91
N TYR A 684 -30.99 8.85 8.16
CA TYR A 684 -32.17 8.05 8.48
C TYR A 684 -31.97 6.56 8.16
N ASN A 685 -32.81 5.71 8.75
CA ASN A 685 -32.76 4.24 8.62
C ASN A 685 -31.36 3.62 8.79
N THR A 686 -30.51 4.21 9.63
CA THR A 686 -29.12 3.79 9.78
C THR A 686 -28.86 3.22 11.16
N TYR A 687 -28.30 2.02 11.22
CA TYR A 687 -28.21 1.21 12.43
C TYR A 687 -26.77 0.87 12.79
N TRP A 688 -26.53 0.51 14.05
CA TRP A 688 -25.21 0.02 14.47
C TRP A 688 -25.30 -1.03 15.57
N ASP A 689 -24.34 -1.96 15.59
CA ASP A 689 -24.19 -2.95 16.66
C ASP A 689 -23.51 -2.29 17.87
N MET A 690 -24.27 -2.03 18.93
CA MET A 690 -23.76 -1.33 20.12
C MET A 690 -22.62 -2.07 20.82
N LEU A 691 -22.66 -3.40 20.83
CA LEU A 691 -21.65 -4.23 21.50
C LEU A 691 -20.35 -4.23 20.72
N LYS A 692 -20.43 -4.37 19.39
CA LYS A 692 -19.25 -4.39 18.52
C LYS A 692 -18.61 -3.02 18.37
N THR A 693 -19.42 -1.99 18.19
CA THR A 693 -18.92 -0.60 18.04
C THR A 693 -18.40 -0.02 19.35
N GLY A 694 -18.88 -0.51 20.50
CA GLY A 694 -18.62 0.09 21.81
C GLY A 694 -19.36 1.41 22.04
N GLN A 695 -20.32 1.75 21.16
CA GLN A 695 -21.03 3.02 21.17
C GLN A 695 -22.41 2.88 21.82
N SER A 696 -22.87 3.97 22.46
CA SER A 696 -24.18 4.00 23.10
C SER A 696 -25.31 3.97 22.05
N ALA A 697 -26.53 3.71 22.52
CA ALA A 697 -27.72 3.60 21.67
C ALA A 697 -28.08 4.91 20.94
N ASN A 698 -27.63 6.06 21.46
CA ASN A 698 -27.81 7.38 20.82
C ASN A 698 -26.55 7.87 20.11
N GLY A 699 -25.46 7.07 20.10
CA GLY A 699 -24.11 7.53 19.81
C GLY A 699 -23.65 8.57 20.84
N LYS A 700 -22.37 8.72 21.10
CA LYS A 700 -21.89 9.93 21.80
C LYS A 700 -21.90 11.10 20.81
N ILE A 701 -23.08 11.61 20.47
CA ILE A 701 -23.20 12.86 19.72
C ILE A 701 -22.90 13.99 20.71
N PHE A 702 -21.67 14.50 20.70
CA PHE A 702 -21.26 15.63 21.56
C PHE A 702 -21.89 16.93 21.04
N GLY A 703 -22.87 17.47 21.77
CA GLY A 703 -23.51 18.77 21.48
C GLY A 703 -25.03 18.70 21.63
N ASN A 704 -25.66 19.81 22.06
CA ASN A 704 -27.09 19.88 22.37
C ASN A 704 -28.03 19.82 21.14
N ASN A 705 -27.52 19.73 19.91
CA ASN A 705 -28.29 19.89 18.67
C ASN A 705 -28.04 18.76 17.66
N LYS A 706 -28.74 17.62 17.81
CA LYS A 706 -28.73 16.50 16.85
C LYS A 706 -29.07 16.98 15.41
N PRO A 707 -28.60 16.31 14.33
CA PRO A 707 -29.08 16.58 12.97
C PRO A 707 -30.60 16.62 12.92
N SER A 708 -31.17 17.51 12.10
CA SER A 708 -32.62 17.81 12.09
C SER A 708 -33.55 16.59 11.93
N THR A 709 -33.03 15.47 11.42
CA THR A 709 -33.70 14.17 11.35
C THR A 709 -32.69 13.04 11.56
N LEU A 710 -32.69 12.39 12.72
CA LEU A 710 -32.15 11.04 12.96
C LEU A 710 -33.27 9.97 12.90
N ALA A 711 -34.29 10.22 12.09
CA ALA A 711 -35.50 9.41 12.08
C ALA A 711 -35.20 7.99 11.60
N GLY A 712 -35.51 6.97 12.40
CA GLY A 712 -35.25 5.59 12.01
C GLY A 712 -33.81 5.10 12.27
N SER A 713 -32.93 5.93 12.82
CA SER A 713 -31.51 5.58 13.03
C SER A 713 -31.19 5.30 14.50
N TYR A 714 -30.83 4.06 14.83
CA TYR A 714 -30.67 3.63 16.23
C TYR A 714 -29.61 2.55 16.41
N GLY A 715 -29.02 2.53 17.61
CA GLY A 715 -28.18 1.42 18.06
C GLY A 715 -29.02 0.19 18.38
N LEU A 716 -28.57 -0.96 17.91
CA LEU A 716 -29.20 -2.26 18.13
C LEU A 716 -28.30 -3.15 18.99
N GLN A 717 -28.93 -3.87 19.92
CA GLN A 717 -28.26 -4.88 20.74
C GLN A 717 -29.24 -5.99 21.12
N ILE A 718 -28.76 -7.23 21.16
CA ILE A 718 -29.46 -8.34 21.82
C ILE A 718 -29.32 -8.17 23.35
N LYS A 719 -30.44 -7.94 24.03
CA LYS A 719 -30.53 -7.92 25.49
C LYS A 719 -31.03 -9.26 26.00
N THR A 720 -30.18 -9.94 26.74
CA THR A 720 -30.47 -11.15 27.50
C THR A 720 -29.41 -11.30 28.58
N ASP A 721 -29.71 -12.04 29.65
CA ASP A 721 -28.64 -12.56 30.50
C ASP A 721 -27.69 -13.40 29.64
N THR A 722 -26.41 -13.42 30.01
CA THR A 722 -25.36 -14.12 29.24
C THR A 722 -24.88 -15.38 29.94
N LYS A 723 -25.38 -15.66 31.15
CA LYS A 723 -25.04 -16.82 31.96
C LYS A 723 -26.30 -17.48 32.46
N PHE A 724 -26.43 -18.77 32.20
CA PHE A 724 -27.56 -19.59 32.60
C PHE A 724 -27.08 -20.94 33.14
N ASN A 725 -27.94 -21.66 33.83
CA ASN A 725 -27.73 -23.06 34.14
C ASN A 725 -28.41 -23.96 33.10
N VAL A 726 -27.97 -25.21 33.01
CA VAL A 726 -28.67 -26.23 32.22
C VAL A 726 -30.13 -26.36 32.69
N GLY A 727 -31.08 -26.28 31.76
CA GLY A 727 -32.52 -26.33 32.02
C GLY A 727 -33.22 -24.97 32.05
N ASP A 728 -32.47 -23.87 32.20
CA ASP A 728 -33.04 -22.52 32.20
C ASP A 728 -33.64 -22.12 30.83
N ILE A 729 -34.51 -21.11 30.86
CA ILE A 729 -35.11 -20.49 29.66
C ILE A 729 -34.66 -19.03 29.59
N GLY A 730 -34.09 -18.64 28.45
CA GLY A 730 -33.71 -17.27 28.16
C GLY A 730 -34.76 -16.54 27.31
N TYR A 731 -34.94 -15.25 27.59
CA TYR A 731 -35.90 -14.38 26.91
C TYR A 731 -35.17 -13.20 26.26
N PRO A 732 -34.50 -13.42 25.12
CA PRO A 732 -33.79 -12.35 24.45
C PRO A 732 -34.79 -11.35 23.86
N SER A 733 -34.37 -10.10 23.85
CA SER A 733 -35.08 -8.99 23.21
C SER A 733 -34.08 -8.12 22.47
N LEU A 734 -34.57 -7.31 21.54
CA LEU A 734 -33.75 -6.28 20.91
C LEU A 734 -34.00 -4.97 21.63
N ILE A 735 -32.92 -4.31 22.04
CA ILE A 735 -32.99 -2.91 22.46
C ILE A 735 -32.76 -2.05 21.23
N CYS A 736 -33.66 -1.07 21.07
CA CYS A 736 -33.51 0.10 20.22
C CYS A 736 -33.74 1.30 21.15
N SER A 737 -32.86 2.30 21.17
CA SER A 737 -33.18 3.56 21.85
C SER A 737 -34.31 4.28 21.14
N ASP A 738 -35.09 5.07 21.88
CA ASP A 738 -36.12 5.97 21.36
C ASP A 738 -37.40 5.34 20.76
N HIS A 739 -37.76 4.11 21.15
CA HIS A 739 -39.02 3.45 20.72
C HIS A 739 -39.16 3.28 19.20
N GLY A 740 -38.05 3.32 18.45
CA GLY A 740 -38.03 3.08 17.01
C GLY A 740 -38.51 1.67 16.63
N VAL A 741 -39.04 1.53 15.41
CA VAL A 741 -39.41 0.23 14.86
C VAL A 741 -38.12 -0.53 14.54
N VAL A 742 -37.87 -1.61 15.26
CA VAL A 742 -36.74 -2.51 15.01
C VAL A 742 -36.94 -3.20 13.65
N PRO A 743 -35.90 -3.34 12.81
CA PRO A 743 -36.00 -4.11 11.57
C PRO A 743 -36.54 -5.52 11.83
N SER A 744 -37.53 -5.93 11.04
CA SER A 744 -38.07 -7.30 11.13
C SER A 744 -36.99 -8.32 10.77
N GLY A 745 -36.93 -9.40 11.52
CA GLY A 745 -35.86 -10.38 11.39
C GLY A 745 -36.21 -11.73 12.00
N SER A 746 -35.20 -12.59 12.13
CA SER A 746 -35.31 -13.93 12.67
C SER A 746 -34.16 -14.27 13.60
N TRP A 747 -34.44 -15.13 14.57
CA TRP A 747 -33.47 -15.61 15.54
C TRP A 747 -32.90 -16.96 15.09
N SER A 748 -31.62 -17.19 15.38
CA SER A 748 -30.95 -18.47 15.20
C SER A 748 -29.93 -18.72 16.30
N VAL A 749 -29.51 -19.96 16.45
CA VAL A 749 -28.43 -20.38 17.38
C VAL A 749 -27.36 -21.13 16.61
N GLU A 750 -26.11 -20.96 17.01
CA GLU A 750 -24.95 -21.61 16.36
C GLU A 750 -24.87 -23.11 16.69
N ASP A 751 -25.03 -23.48 17.97
CA ASP A 751 -24.99 -24.89 18.41
C ASP A 751 -26.36 -25.33 18.98
N PRO A 752 -27.19 -26.02 18.18
CA PRO A 752 -28.51 -26.48 18.61
C PRO A 752 -28.47 -27.56 19.72
N LYS A 753 -27.29 -28.12 20.04
CA LYS A 753 -27.11 -29.08 21.15
C LYS A 753 -26.93 -28.38 22.49
N VAL A 754 -26.47 -27.13 22.48
CA VAL A 754 -26.23 -26.30 23.68
C VAL A 754 -27.44 -25.41 23.93
N LEU A 755 -27.95 -24.74 22.88
CA LEU A 755 -29.14 -23.89 22.94
C LEU A 755 -30.18 -24.32 21.91
N LYS A 756 -31.47 -24.20 22.24
CA LYS A 756 -32.54 -24.32 21.24
C LYS A 756 -33.43 -23.09 21.32
N CYS A 757 -33.53 -22.31 20.25
CA CYS A 757 -34.36 -21.11 20.20
C CYS A 757 -35.62 -21.27 19.32
N ASN A 758 -36.63 -20.46 19.61
CA ASN A 758 -37.73 -20.17 18.70
C ASN A 758 -37.28 -19.08 17.71
N THR A 759 -37.38 -19.33 16.41
CA THR A 759 -36.87 -18.44 15.38
C THR A 759 -37.64 -17.11 15.25
N SER A 760 -38.88 -17.04 15.74
CA SER A 760 -39.71 -15.83 15.70
C SER A 760 -39.56 -14.97 16.95
N THR A 761 -39.45 -15.59 18.13
CA THR A 761 -39.42 -14.88 19.41
C THR A 761 -38.04 -14.78 20.04
N GLY A 762 -37.08 -15.57 19.58
CA GLY A 762 -35.74 -15.68 20.15
C GLY A 762 -35.67 -16.47 21.45
N VAL A 763 -36.80 -16.71 22.13
CA VAL A 763 -36.87 -17.48 23.38
C VAL A 763 -36.14 -18.81 23.22
N PHE A 764 -35.20 -19.09 24.13
CA PHE A 764 -34.33 -20.26 24.03
C PHE A 764 -34.29 -21.09 25.30
N THR A 765 -34.05 -22.39 25.15
CA THR A 765 -33.86 -23.35 26.25
C THR A 765 -32.40 -23.78 26.32
N CYS A 766 -31.85 -23.80 27.53
CA CYS A 766 -30.48 -24.23 27.81
C CYS A 766 -30.40 -25.76 27.94
N LEU A 767 -29.80 -26.45 26.97
CA LEU A 767 -29.85 -27.92 26.86
C LEU A 767 -28.64 -28.62 27.50
N ALA A 768 -27.44 -28.03 27.37
CA ALA A 768 -26.20 -28.63 27.86
C ALA A 768 -25.20 -27.54 28.26
N ALA A 769 -24.29 -27.87 29.19
CA ALA A 769 -23.24 -26.95 29.58
C ALA A 769 -22.27 -26.69 28.41
N GLY A 770 -21.87 -25.44 28.23
CA GLY A 770 -21.07 -25.00 27.09
C GLY A 770 -21.34 -23.54 26.74
N THR A 771 -20.75 -23.06 25.64
CA THR A 771 -20.99 -21.72 25.11
C THR A 771 -21.62 -21.86 23.72
N SER A 772 -22.63 -21.04 23.43
CA SER A 772 -23.23 -20.96 22.11
C SER A 772 -23.65 -19.53 21.79
N LEU A 773 -23.71 -19.20 20.50
CA LEU A 773 -24.12 -17.88 20.03
C LEU A 773 -25.61 -17.85 19.73
N ILE A 774 -26.30 -16.84 20.24
CA ILE A 774 -27.61 -16.44 19.74
C ILE A 774 -27.46 -15.28 18.76
N THR A 775 -28.11 -15.40 17.61
CA THR A 775 -27.99 -14.46 16.49
C THR A 775 -29.38 -13.93 16.13
N TYR A 776 -29.48 -12.61 15.91
CA TYR A 776 -30.64 -11.99 15.28
C TYR A 776 -30.26 -11.49 13.88
N LYS A 777 -30.95 -11.98 12.85
CA LYS A 777 -30.71 -11.64 11.43
C LYS A 777 -31.84 -10.78 10.90
N PHE A 778 -31.50 -9.70 10.20
CA PHE A 778 -32.46 -8.74 9.66
C PHE A 778 -31.94 -8.15 8.35
N ASP A 779 -32.84 -7.63 7.53
CA ASP A 779 -32.51 -7.03 6.24
C ASP A 779 -32.44 -5.50 6.36
N ILE A 780 -31.41 -4.89 5.76
CA ILE A 780 -31.33 -3.45 5.51
C ILE A 780 -31.08 -3.28 4.01
N ALA A 781 -32.06 -2.75 3.29
CA ALA A 781 -31.98 -2.48 1.86
C ALA A 781 -31.48 -3.68 1.01
N GLY A 782 -31.97 -4.89 1.29
CA GLY A 782 -31.59 -6.12 0.60
C GLY A 782 -30.29 -6.76 1.09
N ARG A 783 -29.65 -6.18 2.11
CA ARG A 783 -28.45 -6.70 2.77
C ARG A 783 -28.81 -7.38 4.08
N MET A 784 -28.48 -8.67 4.18
CA MET A 784 -28.65 -9.45 5.41
C MET A 784 -27.59 -9.06 6.46
N CYS A 785 -28.04 -8.36 7.50
CA CYS A 785 -27.27 -7.98 8.68
C CYS A 785 -27.53 -8.91 9.86
N GLN A 786 -26.63 -8.94 10.84
CA GLN A 786 -26.81 -9.77 12.03
C GLN A 786 -26.20 -9.17 13.30
N LEU A 787 -26.84 -9.43 14.44
CA LEU A 787 -26.33 -9.17 15.79
C LEU A 787 -26.06 -10.50 16.48
N ASN A 788 -25.03 -10.53 17.32
CA ASN A 788 -24.52 -11.76 17.91
C ASN A 788 -24.30 -11.57 19.42
N GLN A 789 -24.80 -12.50 20.23
CA GLN A 789 -24.58 -12.53 21.68
C GLN A 789 -24.14 -13.92 22.13
N ASN A 790 -22.98 -13.98 22.80
CA ASN A 790 -22.50 -15.22 23.43
C ASN A 790 -23.32 -15.52 24.68
N ILE A 791 -23.73 -16.78 24.81
CA ILE A 791 -24.45 -17.32 25.96
C ILE A 791 -23.63 -18.46 26.55
N ILE A 792 -23.37 -18.38 27.85
CA ILE A 792 -22.63 -19.37 28.62
C ILE A 792 -23.62 -20.16 29.47
N ILE A 793 -23.57 -21.48 29.37
CA ILE A 793 -24.41 -22.40 30.13
C ILE A 793 -23.53 -23.17 31.09
N GLU A 794 -23.74 -22.96 32.38
CA GLU A 794 -23.04 -23.61 33.47
C GLU A 794 -23.77 -24.90 33.89
N SER A 795 -23.00 -25.88 34.35
CA SER A 795 -23.58 -27.08 34.97
C SER A 795 -24.03 -26.78 36.39
N ILE A 796 -25.20 -27.28 36.79
CA ILE A 796 -25.67 -27.29 38.18
C ILE A 796 -24.86 -28.34 38.96
N PRO A 797 -23.97 -27.93 39.88
CA PRO A 797 -23.10 -28.86 40.59
C PRO A 797 -23.87 -29.65 41.67
N VAL A 798 -23.39 -30.84 42.00
CA VAL A 798 -23.90 -31.59 43.15
C VAL A 798 -23.45 -30.90 44.45
N SER A 799 -24.39 -30.49 45.29
CA SER A 799 -24.10 -29.88 46.60
C SER A 799 -23.94 -30.92 47.71
N ALA A 800 -24.69 -32.03 47.64
CA ALA A 800 -24.59 -33.14 48.59
C ALA A 800 -25.00 -34.48 47.97
N ILE A 801 -24.47 -35.56 48.57
CA ILE A 801 -24.87 -36.95 48.33
C ILE A 801 -25.21 -37.59 49.68
N LYS A 802 -26.29 -38.36 49.74
CA LYS A 802 -26.71 -39.09 50.95
C LYS A 802 -27.09 -40.52 50.61
N LEU A 803 -26.73 -41.45 51.48
CA LEU A 803 -27.16 -42.85 51.39
C LEU A 803 -28.41 -43.10 52.23
N ASN A 804 -29.25 -44.04 51.79
CA ASN A 804 -30.40 -44.51 52.55
C ASN A 804 -30.01 -45.18 53.88
N ASN A 805 -28.82 -45.77 53.96
CA ASN A 805 -28.25 -46.34 55.18
C ASN A 805 -26.74 -46.07 55.25
N ASN A 806 -26.23 -45.90 56.46
CA ASN A 806 -24.80 -45.69 56.74
C ASN A 806 -24.16 -46.85 57.52
N LYS A 807 -24.93 -47.86 57.93
CA LYS A 807 -24.45 -49.11 58.54
C LYS A 807 -25.32 -50.29 58.11
N ILE A 808 -24.70 -51.40 57.72
CA ILE A 808 -25.37 -52.65 57.33
C ILE A 808 -24.60 -53.86 57.89
N THR A 809 -25.31 -54.88 58.36
CA THR A 809 -24.71 -56.18 58.76
C THR A 809 -25.26 -57.27 57.85
N LEU A 810 -24.37 -58.07 57.25
CA LEU A 810 -24.69 -59.25 56.44
C LEU A 810 -24.16 -60.49 57.16
N THR A 811 -24.92 -61.57 57.16
CA THR A 811 -24.65 -62.76 58.00
C THR A 811 -24.29 -64.01 57.19
N LYS A 812 -24.40 -63.93 55.85
CA LYS A 812 -24.10 -65.05 54.95
C LYS A 812 -23.30 -64.58 53.73
N ILE A 813 -22.34 -65.38 53.29
CA ILE A 813 -21.68 -65.17 51.99
C ILE A 813 -22.72 -65.35 50.88
N GLY A 814 -22.77 -64.39 49.95
CA GLY A 814 -23.77 -64.29 48.88
C GLY A 814 -24.97 -63.39 49.22
N GLU A 815 -25.12 -62.94 50.46
CA GLU A 815 -26.19 -62.01 50.85
C GLU A 815 -25.96 -60.62 50.25
N SER A 816 -27.00 -60.00 49.69
CA SER A 816 -26.91 -58.71 48.99
C SER A 816 -27.85 -57.66 49.58
N TYR A 817 -27.46 -56.39 49.51
CA TYR A 817 -28.25 -55.25 49.97
C TYR A 817 -28.15 -54.08 48.97
N LYS A 818 -29.22 -53.30 48.79
CA LYS A 818 -29.24 -52.15 47.86
C LYS A 818 -29.04 -50.83 48.60
N LEU A 819 -27.87 -50.21 48.42
CA LEU A 819 -27.68 -48.82 48.80
C LEU A 819 -28.24 -47.91 47.70
N ILE A 820 -28.97 -46.87 48.13
CA ILE A 820 -29.55 -45.85 47.26
C ILE A 820 -28.88 -44.53 47.60
N ALA A 821 -28.21 -43.93 46.61
CA ALA A 821 -27.62 -42.61 46.73
C ALA A 821 -28.61 -41.55 46.21
N SER A 822 -29.02 -40.62 47.09
CA SER A 822 -29.80 -39.44 46.72
C SER A 822 -28.88 -38.23 46.55
N ILE A 823 -28.91 -37.63 45.36
CA ILE A 823 -28.14 -36.43 44.99
C ILE A 823 -28.97 -35.18 45.24
N GLN A 824 -28.34 -34.13 45.76
CA GLN A 824 -28.92 -32.81 45.97
C GLN A 824 -28.07 -31.72 45.27
N PRO A 825 -28.70 -30.70 44.66
CA PRO A 825 -30.13 -30.63 44.41
C PRO A 825 -30.58 -31.71 43.39
N SER A 826 -31.86 -32.04 43.38
CA SER A 826 -32.38 -33.16 42.57
C SER A 826 -32.27 -32.94 41.06
N ASP A 827 -32.00 -31.72 40.62
CA ASP A 827 -31.82 -31.24 39.25
C ASP A 827 -30.35 -31.02 38.85
N ALA A 828 -29.38 -31.42 39.70
CA ALA A 828 -27.96 -31.35 39.35
C ALA A 828 -27.66 -31.93 37.95
N THR A 829 -26.82 -31.25 37.18
CA THR A 829 -26.60 -31.58 35.75
C THR A 829 -25.95 -32.94 35.55
N ASP A 830 -25.07 -33.35 36.46
CA ASP A 830 -24.45 -34.67 36.47
C ASP A 830 -24.71 -35.38 37.80
N LYS A 831 -25.61 -36.37 37.77
CA LYS A 831 -26.03 -37.16 38.95
C LYS A 831 -25.29 -38.49 39.05
N THR A 832 -24.23 -38.66 38.27
CA THR A 832 -23.49 -39.93 38.20
C THR A 832 -22.80 -40.22 39.54
N VAL A 833 -23.05 -41.40 40.10
CA VAL A 833 -22.45 -41.88 41.36
C VAL A 833 -21.52 -43.04 41.07
N ILE A 834 -20.26 -42.90 41.49
CA ILE A 834 -19.24 -43.94 41.46
C ILE A 834 -19.23 -44.65 42.81
N TRP A 835 -19.37 -45.97 42.77
CA TRP A 835 -19.37 -46.80 43.97
C TRP A 835 -18.04 -47.52 44.14
N LYS A 836 -17.52 -47.54 45.37
CA LYS A 836 -16.29 -48.24 45.72
C LYS A 836 -16.47 -48.98 47.04
N SER A 837 -15.84 -50.14 47.14
CA SER A 837 -15.68 -50.87 48.41
C SER A 837 -14.23 -50.77 48.86
N SER A 838 -14.00 -50.53 50.15
CA SER A 838 -12.65 -50.58 50.74
C SER A 838 -12.10 -52.01 50.81
N ALA A 839 -12.98 -53.01 50.78
CA ALA A 839 -12.61 -54.43 50.75
C ALA A 839 -13.52 -55.21 49.77
N PRO A 840 -13.32 -55.09 48.45
CA PRO A 840 -14.17 -55.73 47.43
C PRO A 840 -14.22 -57.26 47.50
N ALA A 841 -13.19 -57.89 48.07
CA ALA A 841 -13.13 -59.32 48.34
C ALA A 841 -14.02 -59.75 49.53
N THR A 842 -14.33 -58.82 50.44
CA THR A 842 -15.20 -59.03 51.61
C THR A 842 -16.64 -58.62 51.29
N VAL A 843 -16.83 -57.44 50.69
CA VAL A 843 -18.11 -56.94 50.21
C VAL A 843 -17.88 -56.27 48.85
N SER A 844 -18.44 -56.80 47.78
CA SER A 844 -18.40 -56.12 46.47
C SER A 844 -19.58 -55.19 46.29
N VAL A 845 -19.40 -54.08 45.56
CA VAL A 845 -20.48 -53.16 45.19
C VAL A 845 -20.57 -53.05 43.66
N SER A 846 -21.78 -53.07 43.11
CA SER A 846 -22.04 -52.86 41.69
C SER A 846 -22.15 -51.37 41.32
N SER A 847 -22.08 -51.04 40.04
CA SER A 847 -22.26 -49.66 39.53
C SER A 847 -23.62 -49.03 39.89
N SER A 848 -24.62 -49.86 40.21
CA SER A 848 -25.93 -49.39 40.64
C SER A 848 -26.06 -49.22 42.16
N GLY A 849 -25.04 -49.55 42.97
CA GLY A 849 -25.07 -49.47 44.44
C GLY A 849 -25.55 -50.73 45.17
N THR A 850 -25.72 -51.86 44.48
CA THR A 850 -26.01 -53.14 45.15
C THR A 850 -24.71 -53.73 45.72
N ILE A 851 -24.67 -53.95 47.04
CA ILE A 851 -23.56 -54.57 47.77
C ILE A 851 -23.81 -56.06 47.96
N THR A 852 -22.77 -56.89 48.01
CA THR A 852 -22.87 -58.35 48.19
C THR A 852 -21.72 -58.88 49.04
N ALA A 853 -22.04 -59.64 50.09
CA ALA A 853 -21.07 -60.29 50.96
C ALA A 853 -20.32 -61.40 50.21
N LYS A 854 -18.99 -61.31 50.19
CA LYS A 854 -18.07 -62.27 49.55
C LYS A 854 -17.12 -62.94 50.54
N GLY A 855 -16.84 -62.29 51.67
CA GLY A 855 -16.00 -62.83 52.75
C GLY A 855 -16.37 -62.23 54.11
N LYS A 856 -15.94 -62.86 55.21
CA LYS A 856 -16.07 -62.32 56.57
C LYS A 856 -15.19 -61.07 56.73
N GLY A 857 -15.71 -60.02 57.35
CA GLY A 857 -14.92 -58.84 57.71
C GLY A 857 -15.73 -57.56 57.64
N LYS A 858 -15.06 -56.42 57.82
CA LYS A 858 -15.65 -55.09 57.64
C LYS A 858 -15.24 -54.52 56.30
N ALA A 859 -16.16 -53.86 55.61
CA ALA A 859 -15.91 -53.11 54.40
C ALA A 859 -16.63 -51.76 54.51
N LEU A 860 -15.96 -50.69 54.12
CA LEU A 860 -16.56 -49.36 53.97
C LEU A 860 -16.98 -49.22 52.51
N ILE A 861 -18.27 -48.99 52.27
CA ILE A 861 -18.79 -48.72 50.93
C ILE A 861 -18.92 -47.22 50.77
N THR A 862 -18.24 -46.68 49.76
CA THR A 862 -18.18 -45.26 49.47
C THR A 862 -18.93 -44.99 48.16
N ALA A 863 -19.90 -44.08 48.22
CA ALA A 863 -20.55 -43.49 47.06
C ALA A 863 -19.97 -42.10 46.85
N THR A 864 -19.38 -41.86 45.68
CA THR A 864 -18.71 -40.61 45.34
C THR A 864 -19.32 -40.05 44.08
N THR A 865 -19.60 -38.76 44.04
CA THR A 865 -20.00 -38.08 42.79
C THR A 865 -18.89 -38.21 41.74
N ARG A 866 -19.22 -38.21 40.44
CA ARG A 866 -18.22 -38.38 39.37
C ARG A 866 -17.07 -37.37 39.43
N ASP A 867 -17.33 -36.15 39.89
CA ASP A 867 -16.34 -35.10 40.10
C ASP A 867 -15.43 -35.33 41.34
N GLY A 868 -15.71 -36.34 42.16
CA GLY A 868 -14.93 -36.69 43.35
C GLY A 868 -15.26 -35.87 44.61
N ASN A 869 -16.04 -34.80 44.50
CA ASN A 869 -16.12 -33.76 45.52
C ASN A 869 -17.10 -34.07 46.66
N LYS A 870 -18.08 -34.93 46.44
CA LYS A 870 -19.08 -35.30 47.45
C LYS A 870 -19.04 -36.80 47.69
N VAL A 871 -19.00 -37.15 48.96
CA VAL A 871 -18.81 -38.53 49.42
C VAL A 871 -19.86 -38.86 50.47
N ALA A 872 -20.48 -40.03 50.34
CA ALA A 872 -21.27 -40.64 51.39
C ALA A 872 -20.80 -42.08 51.62
N GLU A 873 -20.81 -42.50 52.87
CA GLU A 873 -20.21 -43.76 53.29
C GLU A 873 -21.19 -44.64 54.06
N CYS A 874 -21.01 -45.95 53.94
CA CYS A 874 -21.74 -46.95 54.69
C CYS A 874 -20.78 -48.03 55.21
N ASP A 875 -20.75 -48.23 56.53
CA ASP A 875 -20.03 -49.36 57.13
C ASP A 875 -20.80 -50.66 56.90
N VAL A 876 -20.14 -51.67 56.36
CA VAL A 876 -20.72 -53.00 56.15
C VAL A 876 -19.93 -54.02 56.94
N LEU A 877 -20.60 -54.77 57.82
CA LEU A 877 -20.02 -55.85 58.61
C LEU A 877 -20.55 -57.21 58.12
N VAL A 878 -19.64 -58.13 57.78
CA VAL A 878 -19.97 -59.51 57.37
C VAL A 878 -19.45 -60.51 58.41
N GLU A 879 -20.34 -61.24 59.07
CA GLU A 879 -19.99 -62.18 60.15
C GLU A 879 -20.22 -63.65 59.72
N VAL A 880 -19.14 -64.44 59.56
CA VAL A 880 -19.16 -65.90 59.24
C VAL A 880 -17.91 -66.61 59.83
N PRO A 881 -17.91 -67.91 60.21
CA PRO A 881 -16.74 -68.59 60.83
C PRO A 881 -15.56 -68.84 59.85
N SER A 882 -14.30 -68.86 60.31
CA SER A 882 -13.03 -68.76 59.52
C SER A 882 -12.00 -69.87 59.88
N PRO A 883 -11.07 -70.34 58.98
CA PRO A 883 -9.83 -69.62 58.53
C PRO A 883 -9.34 -69.97 57.08
N PRO A 884 -8.13 -69.58 56.58
CA PRO A 884 -7.37 -68.30 56.59
C PRO A 884 -7.00 -67.78 55.16
N VAL A 885 -6.74 -66.47 54.98
CA VAL A 885 -6.27 -65.85 53.71
C VAL A 885 -5.07 -64.90 53.95
N THR A 886 -4.14 -64.90 52.98
CA THR A 886 -2.88 -64.16 52.87
C THR A 886 -3.02 -62.70 52.31
N PRO A 887 -2.00 -61.83 52.47
CA PRO A 887 -2.09 -60.35 52.38
C PRO A 887 -1.94 -59.76 50.94
N PRO A 888 -2.15 -58.43 50.73
CA PRO A 888 -2.39 -57.82 49.41
C PRO A 888 -1.12 -57.50 48.61
N VAL A 889 -1.17 -57.70 47.28
CA VAL A 889 -0.03 -57.53 46.36
C VAL A 889 0.08 -56.07 45.87
N LYS A 890 1.30 -55.53 45.91
CA LYS A 890 1.71 -54.23 45.35
C LYS A 890 2.30 -54.46 43.95
N TYR A 891 1.66 -53.92 42.92
CA TYR A 891 2.13 -54.04 41.54
C TYR A 891 3.38 -53.20 41.28
N THR A 892 4.34 -53.80 40.60
CA THR A 892 5.58 -53.19 40.12
C THR A 892 5.31 -52.16 39.01
N PRO A 893 6.24 -51.23 38.74
CA PRO A 893 6.09 -50.27 37.64
C PRO A 893 5.79 -50.92 36.28
N VAL A 894 6.43 -52.04 35.95
CA VAL A 894 6.18 -52.75 34.68
C VAL A 894 4.75 -53.31 34.61
N GLU A 895 4.24 -53.86 35.72
CA GLU A 895 2.84 -54.28 35.80
C GLU A 895 1.89 -53.09 35.62
N GLN A 896 2.19 -51.93 36.19
CA GLN A 896 1.37 -50.73 35.99
C GLN A 896 1.33 -50.25 34.52
N PHE A 897 2.43 -50.38 33.79
CA PHE A 897 2.45 -50.09 32.35
C PHE A 897 1.52 -51.04 31.59
N VAL A 898 1.58 -52.35 31.86
CA VAL A 898 0.70 -53.35 31.23
C VAL A 898 -0.77 -53.13 31.60
N ILE A 899 -1.06 -52.81 32.87
CA ILE A 899 -2.41 -52.48 33.35
C ILE A 899 -2.99 -51.30 32.57
N ARG A 900 -2.17 -50.27 32.32
CA ARG A 900 -2.58 -49.11 31.53
C ARG A 900 -2.95 -49.48 30.10
N LEU A 901 -2.23 -50.41 29.46
CA LEU A 901 -2.58 -50.86 28.11
C LEU A 901 -3.94 -51.57 28.09
N TYR A 902 -4.23 -52.44 29.06
CA TYR A 902 -5.54 -53.08 29.18
C TYR A 902 -6.66 -52.05 29.41
N GLN A 903 -6.43 -51.07 30.28
CA GLN A 903 -7.45 -50.07 30.59
C GLN A 903 -7.68 -49.07 29.44
N LYS A 904 -6.63 -48.63 28.76
CA LYS A 904 -6.70 -47.54 27.78
C LYS A 904 -6.88 -48.00 26.34
N ILE A 905 -6.35 -49.17 25.97
CA ILE A 905 -6.53 -49.75 24.64
C ILE A 905 -7.74 -50.68 24.63
N MET A 906 -7.85 -51.58 25.62
CA MET A 906 -8.91 -52.60 25.65
C MET A 906 -10.18 -52.15 26.36
N ASP A 907 -10.12 -51.12 27.22
CA ASP A 907 -11.27 -50.64 28.02
C ASP A 907 -11.81 -51.72 29.00
N ARG A 908 -10.89 -52.52 29.56
CA ARG A 908 -11.22 -53.54 30.56
C ARG A 908 -10.09 -53.73 31.57
N ASN A 909 -10.40 -54.46 32.65
CA ASN A 909 -9.38 -54.92 33.58
C ASN A 909 -8.56 -56.06 32.97
N PHE A 910 -7.29 -56.15 33.40
CA PHE A 910 -6.41 -57.27 33.09
C PHE A 910 -6.89 -58.53 33.82
N ASP A 911 -6.70 -59.68 33.20
CA ASP A 911 -6.67 -60.98 33.88
C ASP A 911 -5.25 -61.27 34.39
N ALA A 912 -5.13 -62.09 35.44
CA ALA A 912 -3.85 -62.33 36.12
C ALA A 912 -2.82 -62.98 35.18
N ASP A 913 -3.26 -63.88 34.30
CA ASP A 913 -2.40 -64.58 33.34
C ASP A 913 -1.89 -63.60 32.26
N GLY A 914 -2.76 -62.75 31.73
CA GLY A 914 -2.43 -61.70 30.78
C GLY A 914 -1.49 -60.64 31.34
N LEU A 915 -1.66 -60.23 32.60
CA LEU A 915 -0.71 -59.30 33.26
C LEU A 915 0.66 -59.95 33.42
N SER A 916 0.72 -61.18 33.92
CA SER A 916 1.97 -61.92 34.09
C SER A 916 2.70 -62.14 32.76
N TYR A 917 1.96 -62.52 31.71
CA TYR A 917 2.50 -62.80 30.38
C TYR A 917 3.21 -61.59 29.75
N TRP A 918 2.55 -60.42 29.74
CA TRP A 918 3.14 -59.21 29.14
C TRP A 918 4.23 -58.60 30.02
N THR A 919 4.06 -58.61 31.35
CA THR A 919 5.08 -58.12 32.28
C THR A 919 6.38 -58.92 32.16
N ASN A 920 6.31 -60.25 32.11
CA ASN A 920 7.51 -61.09 31.96
C ASN A 920 8.22 -60.87 30.62
N ARG A 921 7.49 -60.62 29.53
CA ARG A 921 8.09 -60.32 28.23
C ARG A 921 8.83 -58.98 28.20
N LEU A 922 8.32 -57.96 28.90
CA LEU A 922 8.96 -56.66 29.05
C LEU A 922 10.19 -56.74 29.97
N LEU A 923 10.09 -57.44 31.11
CA LEU A 923 11.20 -57.62 32.05
C LEU A 923 12.36 -58.43 31.48
N ASN A 924 12.04 -59.50 30.74
CA ASN A 924 13.05 -60.37 30.12
C ASN A 924 13.51 -59.85 28.75
N GLN A 925 13.13 -58.62 28.36
CA GLN A 925 13.48 -57.99 27.08
C GLN A 925 13.13 -58.84 25.84
N GLN A 926 12.16 -59.74 25.98
CA GLN A 926 11.63 -60.52 24.85
C GLN A 926 10.75 -59.65 23.95
N ASN A 927 10.18 -58.58 24.51
CA ASN A 927 9.51 -57.53 23.77
C ASN A 927 9.81 -56.15 24.37
N THR A 928 9.93 -55.16 23.51
CA THR A 928 10.05 -53.75 23.92
C THR A 928 8.67 -53.12 24.15
N ALA A 929 8.62 -51.97 24.82
CA ALA A 929 7.37 -51.22 25.04
C ALA A 929 6.66 -50.90 23.72
N ALA A 930 7.41 -50.48 22.70
CA ALA A 930 6.90 -50.25 21.35
C ALA A 930 6.20 -51.48 20.75
N GLN A 931 6.83 -52.66 20.83
CA GLN A 931 6.28 -53.91 20.30
C GLN A 931 5.04 -54.39 21.07
N VAL A 932 5.00 -54.17 22.40
CA VAL A 932 3.82 -54.53 23.20
C VAL A 932 2.65 -53.59 22.88
N VAL A 933 2.88 -52.27 22.77
CA VAL A 933 1.83 -51.32 22.35
C VAL A 933 1.32 -51.64 20.96
N GLU A 934 2.21 -51.91 20.00
CA GLU A 934 1.83 -52.32 18.64
C GLU A 934 0.97 -53.59 18.65
N ARG A 935 1.30 -54.61 19.46
CA ARG A 935 0.51 -55.84 19.56
C ARG A 935 -0.88 -55.63 20.15
N PHE A 936 -1.01 -54.76 21.15
CA PHE A 936 -2.33 -54.39 21.69
C PHE A 936 -3.14 -53.66 20.61
N MET A 937 -2.57 -52.67 19.94
CA MET A 937 -3.23 -51.90 18.89
C MET A 937 -3.55 -52.73 17.63
N ALA A 938 -2.79 -53.79 17.36
CA ALA A 938 -3.01 -54.69 16.24
C ALA A 938 -3.98 -55.85 16.54
N SER A 939 -4.43 -56.00 17.79
CA SER A 939 -5.34 -57.07 18.20
C SER A 939 -6.72 -56.95 17.55
N ASP A 940 -7.39 -58.09 17.38
CA ASP A 940 -8.76 -58.12 16.85
C ASP A 940 -9.74 -57.39 17.78
N GLU A 941 -9.51 -57.46 19.10
CA GLU A 941 -10.28 -56.75 20.13
C GLU A 941 -10.23 -55.22 19.92
N PHE A 942 -9.05 -54.67 19.60
CA PHE A 942 -8.92 -53.24 19.32
C PHE A 942 -9.44 -52.86 17.92
N LYS A 943 -9.17 -53.69 16.90
CA LYS A 943 -9.65 -53.45 15.53
C LYS A 943 -11.17 -53.40 15.43
N GLN A 944 -11.88 -54.24 16.20
CA GLN A 944 -13.36 -54.28 16.23
C GLN A 944 -14.00 -53.00 16.79
N LYS A 945 -13.23 -52.11 17.43
CA LYS A 945 -13.73 -50.81 17.93
C LYS A 945 -14.06 -49.81 16.81
N ASN A 946 -13.64 -50.08 15.56
CA ASN A 946 -13.96 -49.26 14.38
C ASN A 946 -13.75 -47.74 14.57
N LEU A 947 -12.69 -47.39 15.29
CA LEU A 947 -12.41 -46.00 15.68
C LEU A 947 -12.23 -45.10 14.46
N THR A 948 -12.66 -43.85 14.57
CA THR A 948 -12.30 -42.76 13.65
C THR A 948 -10.80 -42.40 13.78
N ASN A 949 -10.26 -41.63 12.84
CA ASN A 949 -8.87 -41.16 12.90
C ASN A 949 -8.60 -40.34 14.17
N LYS A 950 -9.55 -39.47 14.53
CA LYS A 950 -9.51 -38.68 15.76
C LYS A 950 -9.42 -39.58 16.98
N GLU A 951 -10.39 -40.48 17.19
CA GLU A 951 -10.42 -41.38 18.35
C GLU A 951 -9.15 -42.24 18.47
N TYR A 952 -8.58 -42.69 17.35
CA TYR A 952 -7.32 -43.41 17.34
C TYR A 952 -6.15 -42.54 17.87
N ILE A 953 -6.06 -41.27 17.44
CA ILE A 953 -5.05 -40.32 17.92
C ILE A 953 -5.25 -40.01 19.41
N GLU A 954 -6.50 -39.85 19.88
CA GLU A 954 -6.80 -39.63 21.30
C GLU A 954 -6.26 -40.75 22.18
N ILE A 955 -6.42 -42.01 21.76
CA ILE A 955 -5.87 -43.17 22.44
C ILE A 955 -4.33 -43.14 22.44
N LEU A 956 -3.68 -42.68 21.37
CA LEU A 956 -2.22 -42.55 21.33
C LEU A 956 -1.70 -41.52 22.33
N TYR A 957 -2.36 -40.38 22.48
CA TYR A 957 -2.02 -39.41 23.51
C TYR A 957 -2.18 -39.99 24.92
N ASP A 958 -3.30 -40.69 25.17
CA ASP A 958 -3.59 -41.31 26.46
C ASP A 958 -2.65 -42.48 26.79
N VAL A 959 -2.19 -43.25 25.80
CA VAL A 959 -1.37 -44.46 25.98
C VAL A 959 0.13 -44.15 25.91
N CYS A 960 0.56 -43.38 24.92
CA CYS A 960 1.97 -43.09 24.69
C CYS A 960 2.45 -41.85 25.44
N LEU A 961 1.57 -40.87 25.74
CA LEU A 961 2.00 -39.60 26.35
C LEU A 961 1.41 -39.34 27.75
N ASN A 962 0.42 -40.13 28.18
CA ASN A 962 -0.25 -40.02 29.50
C ASN A 962 -0.92 -38.67 29.75
N ARG A 963 -1.42 -38.06 28.69
CA ARG A 963 -2.10 -36.78 28.74
C ARG A 963 -3.13 -36.70 27.65
N LYS A 964 -4.07 -35.78 27.79
CA LYS A 964 -4.97 -35.42 26.71
C LYS A 964 -4.19 -34.74 25.57
N TYR A 965 -4.65 -34.95 24.35
CA TYR A 965 -4.16 -34.25 23.17
C TYR A 965 -4.42 -32.74 23.27
N ASP A 966 -3.51 -31.97 22.69
CA ASP A 966 -3.69 -30.54 22.40
C ASP A 966 -4.27 -30.35 20.98
N SER A 967 -4.89 -29.19 20.72
CA SER A 967 -5.58 -28.92 19.45
C SER A 967 -4.66 -29.04 18.24
N ASP A 968 -3.45 -28.52 18.35
CA ASP A 968 -2.50 -28.41 17.24
C ASP A 968 -1.88 -29.77 16.92
N GLY A 969 -1.55 -30.55 17.95
CA GLY A 969 -1.09 -31.91 17.81
C GLY A 969 -2.13 -32.85 17.19
N LEU A 970 -3.42 -32.70 17.53
CA LEU A 970 -4.49 -33.45 16.88
C LEU A 970 -4.59 -33.11 15.39
N VAL A 971 -4.57 -31.82 15.01
CA VAL A 971 -4.59 -31.38 13.62
C VAL A 971 -3.36 -31.92 12.86
N TYR A 972 -2.18 -31.83 13.47
CA TYR A 972 -0.92 -32.30 12.90
C TYR A 972 -0.96 -33.81 12.55
N TRP A 973 -1.36 -34.66 13.51
CA TRP A 973 -1.39 -36.11 13.27
C TRP A 973 -2.54 -36.55 12.35
N ASN A 974 -3.70 -35.90 12.45
CA ASN A 974 -4.85 -36.23 11.62
C ASN A 974 -4.58 -35.97 10.13
N LYS A 975 -3.81 -34.91 9.81
CA LYS A 975 -3.37 -34.61 8.44
C LYS A 975 -2.68 -35.81 7.77
N PHE A 976 -1.83 -36.55 8.48
CA PHE A 976 -1.12 -37.70 7.91
C PHE A 976 -2.07 -38.87 7.59
N LEU A 977 -3.02 -39.17 8.49
CA LEU A 977 -4.02 -40.22 8.26
C LEU A 977 -4.97 -39.87 7.11
N GLU A 978 -5.39 -38.60 7.00
CA GLU A 978 -6.24 -38.14 5.89
C GLU A 978 -5.52 -38.16 4.54
N ASN A 979 -4.19 -38.05 4.54
CA ASN A 979 -3.36 -38.13 3.34
C ASN A 979 -2.72 -39.51 3.12
N GLY A 980 -3.28 -40.55 3.73
CA GLY A 980 -3.01 -41.95 3.37
C GLY A 980 -1.93 -42.66 4.19
N ALA A 981 -1.27 -41.98 5.14
CA ALA A 981 -0.33 -42.61 6.06
C ALA A 981 -1.03 -43.70 6.89
N SER A 982 -0.31 -44.76 7.25
CA SER A 982 -0.90 -45.80 8.10
C SER A 982 -1.08 -45.33 9.55
N ARG A 983 -1.95 -46.04 10.27
CA ARG A 983 -2.06 -45.90 11.73
C ARG A 983 -0.76 -46.26 12.46
N ASN A 984 0.07 -47.13 11.88
CA ASN A 984 1.37 -47.48 12.41
C ASN A 984 2.39 -46.37 12.18
N TYR A 985 2.31 -45.62 11.08
CA TYR A 985 3.15 -44.43 10.86
C TYR A 985 2.95 -43.40 11.97
N VAL A 986 1.68 -43.09 12.28
CA VAL A 986 1.35 -42.15 13.36
C VAL A 986 1.79 -42.71 14.71
N LEU A 987 1.48 -43.97 15.03
CA LEU A 987 1.96 -44.63 16.26
C LEU A 987 3.50 -44.57 16.38
N ASN A 988 4.23 -44.73 15.28
CA ASN A 988 5.69 -44.66 15.26
C ASN A 988 6.18 -43.26 15.64
N GLY A 989 5.49 -42.22 15.19
CA GLY A 989 5.74 -40.84 15.59
C GLY A 989 5.64 -40.65 17.11
N PHE A 990 4.57 -41.15 17.73
CA PHE A 990 4.38 -41.11 19.18
C PHE A 990 5.44 -41.94 19.93
N ILE A 991 5.73 -43.15 19.46
CA ILE A 991 6.77 -44.02 20.02
C ILE A 991 8.15 -43.34 19.94
N ARG A 992 8.41 -42.60 18.86
CA ARG A 992 9.69 -41.91 18.65
C ARG A 992 9.84 -40.65 19.48
N SER A 993 8.76 -40.13 20.06
CA SER A 993 8.77 -38.90 20.85
C SER A 993 9.66 -39.00 22.10
N PRO A 994 10.22 -37.87 22.56
CA PRO A 994 10.89 -37.78 23.86
C PRO A 994 9.96 -38.10 25.03
N GLU A 995 8.68 -37.76 24.92
CA GLU A 995 7.66 -38.00 25.96
C GLU A 995 7.46 -39.51 26.21
N PHE A 996 7.29 -40.31 25.15
CA PHE A 996 7.18 -41.76 25.30
C PHE A 996 8.47 -42.40 25.82
N ALA A 997 9.64 -41.85 25.43
CA ALA A 997 10.92 -42.29 25.99
C ALA A 997 10.99 -42.04 27.51
N GLY A 998 10.50 -40.89 27.97
CA GLY A 998 10.39 -40.56 29.39
C GLY A 998 9.46 -41.51 30.15
N ILE A 999 8.32 -41.87 29.57
CA ILE A 999 7.38 -42.84 30.14
C ILE A 999 8.03 -44.22 30.26
N CYS A 1000 8.70 -44.71 29.21
CA CYS A 1000 9.39 -46.01 29.24
C CYS A 1000 10.48 -46.05 30.32
N LYS A 1001 11.25 -44.96 30.45
CA LYS A 1001 12.27 -44.81 31.51
C LYS A 1001 11.65 -44.85 32.91
N ASN A 1002 10.51 -44.19 33.12
CA ASN A 1002 9.82 -44.18 34.41
C ASN A 1002 9.29 -45.56 34.83
N TYR A 1003 8.88 -46.37 33.85
CA TYR A 1003 8.44 -47.74 34.09
C TYR A 1003 9.58 -48.77 34.09
N GLY A 1004 10.83 -48.36 33.81
CA GLY A 1004 12.00 -49.25 33.79
C GLY A 1004 11.99 -50.25 32.63
N ILE A 1005 11.36 -49.90 31.51
CA ILE A 1005 11.20 -50.77 30.33
C ILE A 1005 11.89 -50.17 29.11
N GLU A 1006 12.38 -51.02 28.22
CA GLU A 1006 13.02 -50.59 26.99
C GLU A 1006 11.99 -50.02 26.01
N ARG A 1007 12.22 -48.79 25.51
CA ARG A 1007 11.31 -48.12 24.57
C ARG A 1007 11.11 -48.92 23.29
N GLY A 1008 12.21 -49.36 22.67
CA GLY A 1008 12.21 -50.00 21.36
C GLY A 1008 11.75 -49.10 20.21
N THR A 1009 11.45 -49.75 19.09
CA THR A 1009 10.93 -49.13 17.86
C THR A 1009 9.86 -50.05 17.25
N ILE A 1010 9.04 -49.50 16.37
CA ILE A 1010 8.19 -50.29 15.47
C ILE A 1010 8.76 -50.22 14.05
N THR A 1011 8.65 -51.33 13.33
CA THR A 1011 9.11 -51.41 11.94
C THR A 1011 7.94 -51.10 11.03
N LEU A 1012 8.02 -49.99 10.32
CA LEU A 1012 7.08 -49.68 9.24
C LEU A 1012 7.42 -50.58 8.06
N THR A 1013 6.48 -51.43 7.65
CA THR A 1013 6.68 -52.39 6.54
C THR A 1013 5.84 -52.07 5.30
N GLU A 1014 4.82 -51.23 5.45
CA GLU A 1014 4.00 -50.81 4.32
C GLU A 1014 4.76 -49.81 3.43
N PRO A 1015 4.69 -49.93 2.09
CA PRO A 1015 5.30 -48.97 1.18
C PRO A 1015 4.92 -47.52 1.46
N ARG A 1016 3.63 -47.25 1.76
CA ARG A 1016 3.11 -45.91 2.09
C ARG A 1016 3.69 -45.26 3.34
N ASP A 1017 4.43 -46.01 4.15
CA ASP A 1017 5.06 -45.48 5.36
C ASP A 1017 6.58 -45.27 5.18
N GLN A 1018 7.16 -45.75 4.08
CA GLN A 1018 8.60 -45.62 3.79
C GLN A 1018 8.98 -44.22 3.28
N SER A 1019 8.05 -43.52 2.63
CA SER A 1019 8.26 -42.14 2.15
C SER A 1019 6.97 -41.33 2.26
N ILE A 1020 6.83 -40.58 3.35
CA ILE A 1020 5.58 -39.87 3.65
C ILE A 1020 5.28 -38.77 2.62
N ASN A 1021 6.30 -38.09 2.12
CA ASN A 1021 6.12 -37.06 1.09
C ASN A 1021 5.55 -37.70 -0.18
N LEU A 1022 6.09 -38.86 -0.58
CA LEU A 1022 5.60 -39.60 -1.75
C LEU A 1022 4.16 -40.10 -1.53
N THR A 1023 3.84 -40.53 -0.31
CA THR A 1023 2.47 -40.91 0.08
C THR A 1023 1.50 -39.74 -0.08
N MET A 1024 1.83 -38.56 0.44
CA MET A 1024 0.98 -37.38 0.27
C MET A 1024 0.79 -37.02 -1.21
N PHE A 1025 1.85 -37.15 -2.03
CA PHE A 1025 1.78 -36.90 -3.46
C PHE A 1025 0.83 -37.87 -4.17
N VAL A 1026 1.01 -39.19 -4.00
CA VAL A 1026 0.15 -40.18 -4.65
C VAL A 1026 -1.29 -40.10 -4.14
N SER A 1027 -1.50 -39.86 -2.84
CA SER A 1027 -2.82 -39.62 -2.26
C SER A 1027 -3.53 -38.40 -2.88
N ARG A 1028 -2.79 -37.35 -3.24
CA ARG A 1028 -3.33 -36.18 -3.96
C ARG A 1028 -3.83 -36.55 -5.36
N LEU A 1029 -3.19 -37.49 -6.05
CA LEU A 1029 -3.64 -37.96 -7.36
C LEU A 1029 -4.99 -38.69 -7.27
N TYR A 1030 -5.21 -39.49 -6.22
CA TYR A 1030 -6.50 -40.12 -5.96
C TYR A 1030 -7.59 -39.09 -5.66
N ARG A 1031 -7.32 -38.12 -4.77
CA ARG A 1031 -8.31 -37.16 -4.32
C ARG A 1031 -8.61 -36.08 -5.36
N GLU A 1032 -7.59 -35.42 -5.88
CA GLU A 1032 -7.74 -34.28 -6.79
C GLU A 1032 -7.84 -34.73 -8.25
N GLY A 1033 -7.16 -35.81 -8.62
CA GLY A 1033 -7.19 -36.35 -9.98
C GLY A 1033 -8.44 -37.19 -10.22
N LEU A 1034 -8.57 -38.30 -9.49
CA LEU A 1034 -9.68 -39.23 -9.67
C LEU A 1034 -10.97 -38.77 -8.98
N GLY A 1035 -10.89 -37.96 -7.92
CA GLY A 1035 -12.08 -37.47 -7.21
C GLY A 1035 -12.68 -38.51 -6.27
N ARG A 1036 -11.88 -39.47 -5.78
CA ARG A 1036 -12.35 -40.55 -4.91
C ARG A 1036 -11.47 -40.74 -3.68
N LYS A 1037 -11.99 -41.53 -2.73
CA LYS A 1037 -11.22 -41.96 -1.56
C LYS A 1037 -10.02 -42.80 -2.00
N ILE A 1038 -8.93 -42.66 -1.25
CA ILE A 1038 -7.68 -43.39 -1.44
C ILE A 1038 -7.97 -44.89 -1.36
N ASP A 1039 -7.52 -45.61 -2.38
CA ASP A 1039 -7.41 -47.07 -2.33
C ASP A 1039 -6.05 -47.42 -1.71
N VAL A 1040 -6.05 -48.07 -0.55
CA VAL A 1040 -4.83 -48.38 0.21
C VAL A 1040 -3.95 -49.39 -0.52
N GLU A 1041 -4.54 -50.38 -1.20
CA GLU A 1041 -3.77 -51.38 -1.96
C GLU A 1041 -3.12 -50.71 -3.18
N GLY A 1042 -3.88 -49.92 -3.94
CA GLY A 1042 -3.36 -49.13 -5.06
C GLY A 1042 -2.31 -48.09 -4.63
N LEU A 1043 -2.50 -47.41 -3.50
CA LEU A 1043 -1.51 -46.46 -2.95
C LEU A 1043 -0.19 -47.17 -2.64
N ASN A 1044 -0.24 -48.31 -1.94
CA ASN A 1044 0.95 -49.10 -1.63
C ASN A 1044 1.64 -49.63 -2.90
N TYR A 1045 0.87 -50.08 -3.90
CA TYR A 1045 1.40 -50.53 -5.18
C TYR A 1045 2.20 -49.42 -5.88
N HIS A 1046 1.62 -48.24 -6.09
CA HIS A 1046 2.29 -47.14 -6.78
C HIS A 1046 3.54 -46.65 -6.05
N ILE A 1047 3.49 -46.56 -4.72
CA ILE A 1047 4.64 -46.16 -3.93
C ILE A 1047 5.75 -47.21 -4.04
N ASN A 1048 5.42 -48.49 -4.00
CA ASN A 1048 6.40 -49.57 -4.16
C ASN A 1048 7.06 -49.56 -5.54
N GLU A 1049 6.31 -49.31 -6.62
CA GLU A 1049 6.87 -49.18 -7.97
C GLU A 1049 7.85 -48.01 -8.09
N ILE A 1050 7.53 -46.89 -7.43
CA ILE A 1050 8.39 -45.70 -7.40
C ILE A 1050 9.64 -45.94 -6.56
N LEU A 1051 9.51 -46.48 -5.35
CA LEU A 1051 10.65 -46.79 -4.48
C LEU A 1051 11.57 -47.86 -5.09
N SER A 1052 11.00 -48.80 -5.86
CA SER A 1052 11.77 -49.81 -6.62
C SER A 1052 12.40 -49.25 -7.89
N LYS A 1053 12.22 -47.96 -8.19
CA LYS A 1053 12.68 -47.28 -9.42
C LYS A 1053 12.19 -47.92 -10.73
N ARG A 1054 11.09 -48.68 -10.68
CA ARG A 1054 10.45 -49.27 -11.86
C ARG A 1054 9.63 -48.25 -12.64
N VAL A 1055 9.08 -47.25 -11.93
CA VAL A 1055 8.29 -46.15 -12.49
C VAL A 1055 8.71 -44.85 -11.79
N SER A 1056 8.77 -43.72 -12.51
CA SER A 1056 9.04 -42.42 -11.88
C SER A 1056 7.77 -41.81 -11.28
N PRO A 1057 7.86 -40.91 -10.28
CA PRO A 1057 6.69 -40.18 -9.76
C PRO A 1057 5.92 -39.44 -10.85
N VAL A 1058 6.65 -38.86 -11.81
CA VAL A 1058 6.10 -38.19 -12.99
C VAL A 1058 5.30 -39.16 -13.85
N GLN A 1059 5.85 -40.35 -14.11
CA GLN A 1059 5.17 -41.37 -14.89
C GLN A 1059 3.92 -41.90 -14.17
N THR A 1060 3.99 -42.07 -12.84
CA THR A 1060 2.82 -42.43 -12.04
C THR A 1060 1.73 -41.37 -12.15
N ALA A 1061 2.05 -40.08 -11.99
CA ALA A 1061 1.07 -39.01 -12.14
C ALA A 1061 0.44 -38.98 -13.54
N ARG A 1062 1.27 -39.15 -14.59
CA ARG A 1062 0.78 -39.25 -15.98
C ARG A 1062 -0.17 -40.44 -16.14
N ASN A 1063 0.17 -41.60 -15.59
CA ASN A 1063 -0.68 -42.80 -15.65
C ASN A 1063 -2.05 -42.58 -14.98
N PHE A 1064 -2.13 -41.79 -13.91
CA PHE A 1064 -3.41 -41.44 -13.28
C PHE A 1064 -4.28 -40.59 -14.21
N ILE A 1065 -3.71 -39.55 -14.81
CA ILE A 1065 -4.44 -38.63 -15.70
C ILE A 1065 -4.81 -39.30 -17.03
N LEU A 1066 -3.97 -40.20 -17.53
CA LEU A 1066 -4.22 -40.97 -18.76
C LEU A 1066 -5.05 -42.24 -18.52
N SER A 1067 -5.42 -42.54 -17.28
CA SER A 1067 -6.21 -43.74 -16.96
C SER A 1067 -7.60 -43.65 -17.59
N GLN A 1068 -8.17 -44.81 -17.95
CA GLN A 1068 -9.55 -44.87 -18.44
C GLN A 1068 -10.54 -44.31 -17.40
N GLU A 1069 -10.25 -44.49 -16.12
CA GLU A 1069 -11.03 -43.92 -15.02
C GLU A 1069 -11.08 -42.39 -15.09
N PHE A 1070 -9.95 -41.73 -15.33
CA PHE A 1070 -9.88 -40.27 -15.47
C PHE A 1070 -10.53 -39.78 -16.77
N VAL A 1071 -10.26 -40.46 -17.90
CA VAL A 1071 -10.84 -40.13 -19.21
C VAL A 1071 -12.37 -40.22 -19.18
N ASN A 1072 -12.92 -41.20 -18.47
CA ASN A 1072 -14.37 -41.37 -18.30
C ASN A 1072 -15.05 -40.21 -17.55
N LYS A 1073 -14.29 -39.32 -16.89
CA LYS A 1073 -14.84 -38.12 -16.24
C LYS A 1073 -15.29 -37.05 -17.24
N GLN A 1074 -14.88 -37.16 -18.51
CA GLN A 1074 -15.28 -36.26 -19.60
C GLN A 1074 -15.15 -34.77 -19.23
N LEU A 1075 -14.05 -34.42 -18.56
CA LEU A 1075 -13.84 -33.05 -18.07
C LEU A 1075 -13.82 -32.05 -19.22
N SER A 1076 -14.36 -30.86 -18.98
CA SER A 1076 -14.14 -29.68 -19.84
C SER A 1076 -12.65 -29.34 -19.89
N ASP A 1077 -12.20 -28.57 -20.89
CA ASP A 1077 -10.79 -28.13 -20.95
C ASP A 1077 -10.41 -27.33 -19.70
N ASP A 1078 -11.32 -26.51 -19.21
CA ASP A 1078 -11.16 -25.77 -17.96
C ASP A 1078 -10.94 -26.71 -16.78
N ASP A 1079 -11.86 -27.66 -16.56
CA ASP A 1079 -11.78 -28.56 -15.40
C ASP A 1079 -10.59 -29.51 -15.51
N TYR A 1080 -10.21 -29.90 -16.73
CA TYR A 1080 -8.98 -30.65 -16.98
C TYR A 1080 -7.75 -29.87 -16.47
N ILE A 1081 -7.62 -28.59 -16.85
CA ILE A 1081 -6.49 -27.74 -16.43
C ILE A 1081 -6.49 -27.53 -14.91
N LYS A 1082 -7.66 -27.25 -14.30
CA LYS A 1082 -7.77 -27.07 -12.84
C LYS A 1082 -7.30 -28.31 -12.08
N VAL A 1083 -7.66 -29.49 -12.58
CA VAL A 1083 -7.20 -30.76 -12.00
C VAL A 1083 -5.68 -30.94 -12.16
N LEU A 1084 -5.08 -30.51 -13.28
CA LEU A 1084 -3.62 -30.52 -13.44
C LEU A 1084 -2.92 -29.64 -12.41
N TYR A 1085 -3.43 -28.43 -12.13
CA TYR A 1085 -2.87 -27.58 -11.06
C TYR A 1085 -2.93 -28.25 -9.69
N ARG A 1086 -4.09 -28.79 -9.30
CA ARG A 1086 -4.25 -29.43 -7.99
C ARG A 1086 -3.41 -30.70 -7.84
N THR A 1087 -3.24 -31.46 -8.92
CA THR A 1087 -2.48 -32.72 -8.91
C THR A 1087 -0.97 -32.52 -9.04
N TYR A 1088 -0.51 -31.73 -9.99
CA TYR A 1088 0.92 -31.49 -10.25
C TYR A 1088 1.48 -30.43 -9.31
N MET A 1089 0.88 -29.24 -9.27
CA MET A 1089 1.41 -28.10 -8.49
C MET A 1089 1.01 -28.13 -7.01
N GLY A 1090 -0.02 -28.89 -6.64
CA GLY A 1090 -0.45 -29.01 -5.25
C GLY A 1090 -1.13 -27.76 -4.69
N ARG A 1091 -1.62 -26.89 -5.58
CA ARG A 1091 -2.36 -25.66 -5.30
C ARG A 1091 -3.50 -25.51 -6.30
N ASP A 1092 -4.43 -24.60 -6.03
CA ASP A 1092 -5.44 -24.25 -7.02
C ASP A 1092 -4.83 -23.43 -8.16
N PHE A 1093 -5.52 -23.42 -9.30
CA PHE A 1093 -5.12 -22.63 -10.46
C PHE A 1093 -5.24 -21.13 -10.16
N ASP A 1094 -4.35 -20.33 -10.73
CA ASP A 1094 -4.57 -18.91 -10.94
C ASP A 1094 -5.26 -18.70 -12.30
N GLN A 1095 -6.07 -17.64 -12.41
CA GLN A 1095 -6.91 -17.43 -13.59
C GLN A 1095 -6.06 -17.21 -14.86
N ASP A 1096 -4.92 -16.52 -14.74
CA ASP A 1096 -4.01 -16.23 -15.86
C ASP A 1096 -3.36 -17.51 -16.39
N GLY A 1097 -2.93 -18.40 -15.51
CA GLY A 1097 -2.41 -19.72 -15.86
C GLY A 1097 -3.46 -20.63 -16.50
N LEU A 1098 -4.69 -20.61 -15.98
CA LEU A 1098 -5.82 -21.32 -16.61
C LEU A 1098 -6.06 -20.81 -18.04
N ASP A 1099 -6.13 -19.48 -18.23
CA ASP A 1099 -6.40 -18.88 -19.54
C ASP A 1099 -5.25 -19.08 -20.52
N TYR A 1100 -3.99 -19.02 -20.05
CA TYR A 1100 -2.80 -19.36 -20.83
C TYR A 1100 -2.88 -20.78 -21.38
N HIS A 1101 -3.20 -21.77 -20.54
CA HIS A 1101 -3.28 -23.16 -20.95
C HIS A 1101 -4.50 -23.46 -21.82
N LYS A 1102 -5.64 -22.80 -21.55
CA LYS A 1102 -6.84 -22.87 -22.41
C LYS A 1102 -6.56 -22.35 -23.81
N LYS A 1103 -5.90 -21.20 -23.94
CA LYS A 1103 -5.53 -20.63 -25.25
C LYS A 1103 -4.68 -21.61 -26.05
N ARG A 1104 -3.73 -22.29 -25.40
CA ARG A 1104 -2.89 -23.28 -26.08
C ARG A 1104 -3.69 -24.50 -26.56
N LEU A 1105 -4.64 -25.01 -25.78
CA LEU A 1105 -5.55 -26.09 -26.22
C LEU A 1105 -6.37 -25.63 -27.43
N HIS A 1106 -6.92 -24.41 -27.40
CA HIS A 1106 -7.62 -23.81 -28.55
C HIS A 1106 -6.72 -23.60 -29.77
N SER A 1107 -5.42 -23.32 -29.57
CA SER A 1107 -4.40 -23.26 -30.64
C SER A 1107 -3.98 -24.63 -31.19
N GLY A 1108 -4.60 -25.72 -30.74
CA GLY A 1108 -4.42 -27.06 -31.32
C GLY A 1108 -3.39 -27.95 -30.61
N ILE A 1109 -2.84 -27.57 -29.45
CA ILE A 1109 -2.06 -28.54 -28.66
C ILE A 1109 -3.00 -29.58 -28.04
N SER A 1110 -2.58 -30.83 -27.96
CA SER A 1110 -3.40 -31.87 -27.32
C SER A 1110 -3.35 -31.74 -25.79
N ARG A 1111 -4.37 -32.28 -25.11
CA ARG A 1111 -4.37 -32.45 -23.64
C ARG A 1111 -3.18 -33.25 -23.13
N GLU A 1112 -2.68 -34.18 -23.94
CA GLU A 1112 -1.49 -34.97 -23.65
C GLU A 1112 -0.22 -34.11 -23.72
N THR A 1113 -0.07 -33.27 -24.74
CA THR A 1113 1.03 -32.28 -24.82
C THR A 1113 0.98 -31.31 -23.63
N LEU A 1114 -0.21 -30.88 -23.23
CA LEU A 1114 -0.38 -30.02 -22.07
C LEU A 1114 0.03 -30.70 -20.76
N LEU A 1115 -0.36 -31.96 -20.56
CA LEU A 1115 0.05 -32.78 -19.42
C LEU A 1115 1.58 -32.93 -19.33
N ILE A 1116 2.25 -33.11 -20.47
CA ILE A 1116 3.72 -33.15 -20.56
C ILE A 1116 4.31 -31.82 -20.10
N ASN A 1117 3.76 -30.68 -20.54
CA ASN A 1117 4.24 -29.36 -20.11
C ASN A 1117 4.13 -29.14 -18.60
N PHE A 1118 3.02 -29.56 -17.97
CA PHE A 1118 2.86 -29.50 -16.51
C PHE A 1118 3.89 -30.39 -15.81
N SER A 1119 4.09 -31.59 -16.34
CA SER A 1119 5.06 -32.58 -15.83
C SER A 1119 6.52 -32.13 -15.98
N ASP A 1120 6.83 -31.25 -16.92
CA ASP A 1120 8.19 -30.80 -17.21
C ASP A 1120 8.47 -29.39 -16.65
N SER A 1121 7.47 -28.77 -16.03
CA SER A 1121 7.55 -27.42 -15.50
C SER A 1121 8.59 -27.30 -14.38
N PRO A 1122 9.26 -26.14 -14.23
CA PRO A 1122 10.18 -25.90 -13.11
C PRO A 1122 9.53 -26.08 -11.75
N GLU A 1123 8.29 -25.62 -11.58
CA GLU A 1123 7.51 -25.72 -10.34
C GLU A 1123 7.28 -27.20 -9.97
N PHE A 1124 6.86 -28.02 -10.93
CA PHE A 1124 6.66 -29.44 -10.67
C PHE A 1124 7.97 -30.18 -10.38
N LYS A 1125 9.06 -29.85 -11.10
CA LYS A 1125 10.39 -30.40 -10.82
C LYS A 1125 10.90 -30.03 -9.43
N GLN A 1126 10.61 -28.81 -8.96
CA GLN A 1126 10.93 -28.39 -7.60
C GLN A 1126 10.14 -29.19 -6.56
N ILE A 1127 8.83 -29.37 -6.75
CA ILE A 1127 8.03 -30.26 -5.90
C ILE A 1127 8.62 -31.67 -5.91
N MET A 1128 9.01 -32.18 -7.07
CA MET A 1128 9.60 -33.51 -7.22
C MET A 1128 10.94 -33.68 -6.49
N SER A 1129 11.75 -32.62 -6.37
CA SER A 1129 13.01 -32.64 -5.62
C SER A 1129 12.84 -32.89 -4.11
N GLN A 1130 11.64 -32.63 -3.57
CA GLN A 1130 11.35 -32.80 -2.13
C GLN A 1130 11.11 -34.26 -1.71
N PHE A 1131 11.05 -35.20 -2.67
CA PHE A 1131 10.81 -36.63 -2.41
C PHE A 1131 12.09 -37.45 -2.19
N ASN A 1132 13.28 -36.85 -2.38
CA ASN A 1132 14.58 -37.48 -2.11
C ASN A 1132 14.77 -38.85 -2.83
N LEU A 1133 14.29 -38.96 -4.08
CA LEU A 1133 14.25 -40.18 -4.90
C LEU A 1133 15.42 -40.32 -5.89
#